data_AF-A0A8D2L917-F1
#
_entry.id   AF-A0A8D2L917-F1
#
_cell.length_a   1.000
_cell.length_b   1.000
_cell.length_c   1.000
_cell.angle_alpha   90.00
_cell.angle_beta   90.00
_cell.angle_gamma   90.00
#
_symmetry.space_group_name_H-M   'P 1'
#
loop_
_entity.id
_entity.type
_entity.pdbx_description
1 polymer ?
#
loop_
_entity_poly.entity_id
_entity_poly.type
_entity_poly.pdbx_seq_one_letter_code
_entity_poly.pdbx_strand_id
1 'polypeptide(L)'
;MPLCHCAVQHSESDMEGFHFAPAGGLRVYLYWKEREEMEQYQTYTQGTPCAEEICIDIAQKIGIVPICYSLFALYDPQSKLWFPPNHVFDIESGIKLTLHFRMRYYFRNWHGTNNKEPAVYRNIPHQNDSEDKSQKSEQDGALLDKSSFEYLFEQGKHDFINDVASLKDLRTEQEIHQFEHESLGMAVLHLCHIALKMGISLEKVAEKTSFKECIPRSFHQQIQQNNYLTRFRIRTVFKKFLKHFQRHTVSTGKLTEQDVMKKYLATLENLAPRFGSELFAVLSLETLSEGEKVPLYINGGHTHLENSHASPPSDKPATHEVLVTGTEGIQWRPISAERLQSHPHRGYLGKKAKIKDHKAKWPYQPVEQHEQKWVHFCDFQEITHIVVKDCEVRIHHQDNKCLDLTLSSHEAALSLVSLVDGYFRLTADSNHYLCHEVAPPQLVLSIQNGIHGPMQEEFILAKLKWEEQEEGLYVLRWSALDFNRLILSVMRRGQFLDSSSYRHFRIQKKDKTFVLEGWEQEFPSIQELMNALKGCTLRSGNEIFILKRCCLPKPGEISNLLITRKVKASARPILNLTQLSFHQIRKNEISQRAHLGQGTRTNIYDGVLHVCSGANGDDETEYFSTEQNNNSREMHVVLKMLDPSHRDIALAFFETASLMSQVSHIHLAFVHGVCVWGSENIMVEEYIEHGPLDVFLRKNKGRITVGWKFTVAAQLASALTYLEGKNLVHGNVCAKNILLARKGLDDGLMPFIKLSDPGVSFTVLSREERVDRIPWIAPECVKNVSNLSTAADKWSFGTTLLEICFDADVPLKERTPSEKERFYEKKHHLPEPSFKELAVLISQCLNYAPAERPSFRTILRDLTQLQPHNPLDITSVNPEFPVSDPTVFQKRYLKKIRDLGEGHFGKVSLYCYDPTNDGTGEMVAVKSLKSGCSQQLLTSWKKEIEILKTLYHENIVKYKGCCSEQGEKMVQLIMEYVPLGSLRDYLPKHSVSLAHILLFAQQICEVNPSAVDAKFM
;
A
#
# COMPACT_ATOMS: atom_id res chain seq x y z
N MET A 1 -40.16 -64.25 -14.28
CA MET A 1 -40.65 -64.14 -15.67
C MET A 1 -41.93 -63.30 -15.67
N PRO A 2 -42.28 -62.51 -16.70
CA PRO A 2 -41.52 -62.04 -17.88
C PRO A 2 -41.28 -60.49 -17.86
N LEU A 3 -40.08 -59.98 -18.16
CA LEU A 3 -39.54 -59.52 -19.47
C LEU A 3 -40.28 -58.32 -20.11
N CYS A 4 -39.65 -57.14 -20.05
CA CYS A 4 -39.74 -56.10 -21.08
C CYS A 4 -38.40 -55.35 -21.21
N HIS A 5 -38.04 -55.11 -22.47
CA HIS A 5 -36.77 -54.64 -23.01
C HIS A 5 -36.41 -53.19 -22.67
N CYS A 6 -35.10 -52.89 -22.57
CA CYS A 6 -34.49 -51.88 -23.44
C CYS A 6 -32.98 -52.12 -23.55
N ALA A 7 -32.53 -52.31 -24.79
CA ALA A 7 -31.16 -52.61 -25.16
C ALA A 7 -30.26 -51.38 -25.07
N VAL A 8 -29.05 -51.56 -24.56
CA VAL A 8 -27.95 -50.59 -24.69
C VAL A 8 -27.07 -51.10 -25.83
N GLN A 9 -27.09 -50.39 -26.97
CA GLN A 9 -26.12 -50.55 -28.04
C GLN A 9 -25.00 -49.50 -27.91
N HIS A 10 -23.77 -49.95 -28.15
CA HIS A 10 -22.58 -49.14 -28.33
C HIS A 10 -22.64 -48.26 -29.60
N SER A 11 -22.07 -47.06 -29.55
CA SER A 11 -21.36 -46.46 -30.70
C SER A 11 -20.31 -45.42 -30.25
N GLU A 12 -19.15 -45.50 -30.92
CA GLU A 12 -18.13 -44.45 -31.00
C GLU A 12 -18.59 -43.32 -31.93
N SER A 13 -18.03 -42.11 -31.71
CA SER A 13 -18.00 -40.92 -32.58
C SER A 13 -19.32 -40.36 -33.14
N ASP A 14 -19.64 -39.12 -32.75
CA ASP A 14 -20.33 -38.04 -33.50
C ASP A 14 -20.35 -36.81 -32.55
N MET A 15 -19.61 -35.71 -32.74
CA MET A 15 -19.84 -34.59 -33.68
C MET A 15 -21.24 -34.56 -34.33
N GLU A 16 -22.01 -33.54 -33.92
CA GLU A 16 -23.30 -33.04 -34.44
C GLU A 16 -24.61 -33.65 -33.92
N GLY A 17 -25.47 -32.76 -33.41
CA GLY A 17 -26.90 -32.82 -33.77
C GLY A 17 -27.94 -33.18 -32.71
N PHE A 18 -28.11 -32.36 -31.66
CA PHE A 18 -29.47 -32.05 -31.19
C PHE A 18 -29.69 -30.54 -31.32
N HIS A 19 -30.42 -30.15 -32.37
CA HIS A 19 -30.92 -28.80 -32.59
C HIS A 19 -32.45 -28.78 -32.53
N PHE A 20 -32.96 -28.08 -31.53
CA PHE A 20 -34.09 -27.12 -31.55
C PHE A 20 -33.98 -26.38 -30.21
N ALA A 21 -33.68 -25.09 -30.07
CA ALA A 21 -33.35 -23.99 -30.97
C ALA A 21 -32.49 -22.98 -30.15
N PRO A 22 -31.89 -21.95 -30.79
CA PRO A 22 -30.80 -21.17 -30.22
C PRO A 22 -31.32 -20.08 -29.29
N ALA A 23 -30.85 -20.07 -28.04
CA ALA A 23 -30.81 -18.83 -27.28
C ALA A 23 -29.32 -18.48 -27.12
N GLY A 24 -28.91 -17.32 -27.66
CA GLY A 24 -27.66 -16.70 -27.25
C GLY A 24 -27.66 -16.54 -25.72
N GLY A 25 -26.49 -16.61 -25.10
CA GLY A 25 -26.42 -16.56 -23.65
C GLY A 25 -25.09 -17.03 -23.06
N LEU A 26 -24.83 -16.56 -21.86
CA LEU A 26 -23.71 -16.96 -21.02
C LEU A 26 -24.12 -18.18 -20.19
N ARG A 27 -23.38 -19.28 -20.30
CA ARG A 27 -23.58 -20.49 -19.48
C ARG A 27 -22.46 -20.65 -18.49
N VAL A 28 -22.78 -20.95 -17.24
CA VAL A 28 -21.80 -21.19 -16.18
C VAL A 28 -21.94 -22.61 -15.65
N TYR A 29 -20.92 -23.43 -15.84
CA TYR A 29 -20.82 -24.79 -15.34
C TYR A 29 -20.56 -24.80 -13.84
N LEU A 30 -21.34 -25.63 -13.12
CA LEU A 30 -21.21 -25.87 -11.68
C LEU A 30 -20.61 -27.26 -11.45
N TYR A 31 -19.68 -27.41 -10.51
CA TYR A 31 -19.09 -28.71 -10.19
C TYR A 31 -19.96 -29.54 -9.24
N TRP A 32 -20.67 -28.87 -8.35
CA TRP A 32 -21.51 -29.49 -7.34
C TRP A 32 -22.92 -28.90 -7.35
N LYS A 33 -23.88 -29.70 -6.89
CA LYS A 33 -25.29 -29.35 -6.73
C LYS A 33 -25.76 -29.87 -5.38
N GLU A 34 -26.45 -29.02 -4.63
CA GLU A 34 -27.09 -29.39 -3.37
C GLU A 34 -28.27 -30.35 -3.57
N ARG A 35 -29.06 -30.16 -4.64
CA ARG A 35 -30.26 -30.94 -4.96
C ARG A 35 -30.14 -31.58 -6.34
N GLU A 36 -30.59 -32.82 -6.48
CA GLU A 36 -30.56 -33.54 -7.77
C GLU A 36 -31.36 -32.83 -8.88
N GLU A 37 -32.36 -32.02 -8.49
CA GLU A 37 -33.20 -31.21 -9.40
C GLU A 37 -32.48 -29.98 -9.97
N MET A 38 -31.34 -29.55 -9.41
CA MET A 38 -30.61 -28.40 -9.96
C MET A 38 -29.93 -28.73 -11.28
N GLU A 39 -29.92 -27.78 -12.21
CA GLU A 39 -29.22 -27.91 -13.50
C GLU A 39 -27.69 -27.78 -13.32
N GLN A 40 -26.91 -28.46 -14.17
CA GLN A 40 -25.44 -28.42 -14.10
C GLN A 40 -24.86 -27.11 -14.64
N TYR A 41 -25.71 -26.34 -15.32
CA TYR A 41 -25.38 -25.07 -15.91
C TYR A 41 -26.38 -24.03 -15.40
N GLN A 42 -25.86 -22.88 -14.97
CA GLN A 42 -26.66 -21.67 -14.83
C GLN A 42 -26.58 -20.90 -16.15
N THR A 43 -27.73 -20.58 -16.76
CA THR A 43 -27.79 -19.84 -18.02
C THR A 43 -28.30 -18.42 -17.78
N TYR A 44 -27.64 -17.45 -18.39
CA TYR A 44 -28.02 -16.04 -18.42
C TYR A 44 -28.26 -15.63 -19.87
N THR A 45 -29.45 -15.12 -20.17
CA THR A 45 -29.91 -14.85 -21.54
C THR A 45 -30.11 -13.36 -21.85
N GLN A 46 -30.06 -12.48 -20.85
CA GLN A 46 -30.29 -11.05 -21.00
C GLN A 46 -29.53 -10.25 -19.93
N GLY A 47 -29.28 -8.97 -20.20
CA GLY A 47 -28.62 -8.02 -19.30
C GLY A 47 -27.10 -7.98 -19.44
N THR A 48 -26.49 -7.09 -18.65
CA THR A 48 -25.04 -6.84 -18.64
C THR A 48 -24.42 -7.08 -17.25
N PRO A 49 -24.52 -8.30 -16.69
CA PRO A 49 -24.02 -8.57 -15.35
C PRO A 49 -22.49 -8.54 -15.31
N CYS A 50 -21.93 -8.12 -14.18
CA CYS A 50 -20.51 -8.29 -13.94
C CYS A 50 -20.18 -9.70 -13.40
N ALA A 51 -18.91 -10.10 -13.48
CA ALA A 51 -18.45 -11.40 -12.99
C ALA A 51 -18.74 -11.61 -11.50
N GLU A 52 -18.63 -10.57 -10.67
CA GLU A 52 -18.96 -10.62 -9.25
C GLU A 52 -20.46 -10.89 -9.01
N GLU A 53 -21.37 -10.24 -9.77
CA GLU A 53 -22.81 -10.47 -9.67
C GLU A 53 -23.19 -11.92 -10.01
N ILE A 54 -22.59 -12.48 -11.06
CA ILE A 54 -22.77 -13.88 -11.45
C ILE A 54 -22.26 -14.82 -10.35
N CYS A 55 -21.07 -14.54 -9.79
CA CYS A 55 -20.52 -15.33 -8.69
C CYS A 55 -21.42 -15.28 -7.44
N ILE A 56 -22.00 -14.13 -7.11
CA ILE A 56 -22.92 -13.97 -5.99
C ILE A 56 -24.21 -14.75 -6.21
N ASP A 57 -24.84 -14.65 -7.38
CA ASP A 57 -26.06 -15.41 -7.71
C ASP A 57 -25.82 -16.92 -7.59
N ILE A 58 -24.70 -17.41 -8.13
CA ILE A 58 -24.33 -18.82 -8.05
C ILE A 58 -24.03 -19.23 -6.61
N ALA A 59 -23.27 -18.43 -5.85
CA ALA A 59 -22.95 -18.72 -4.45
C ALA A 59 -24.23 -18.81 -3.60
N GLN A 60 -25.20 -17.91 -3.80
CA GLN A 60 -26.51 -17.95 -3.15
C GLN A 60 -27.27 -19.25 -3.46
N LYS A 61 -27.31 -19.66 -4.73
CA LYS A 61 -28.01 -20.90 -5.16
C LYS A 61 -27.39 -22.18 -4.60
N ILE A 62 -26.07 -22.19 -4.46
CA ILE A 62 -25.30 -23.33 -3.96
C ILE A 62 -25.25 -23.35 -2.41
N GLY A 63 -25.56 -22.22 -1.76
CA GLY A 63 -25.47 -22.08 -0.32
C GLY A 63 -24.04 -21.84 0.17
N ILE A 64 -23.17 -21.24 -0.65
CA ILE A 64 -21.86 -20.73 -0.23
C ILE A 64 -22.08 -19.40 0.50
N VAL A 65 -21.59 -19.28 1.73
CA VAL A 65 -21.80 -18.06 2.53
C VAL A 65 -20.96 -16.87 2.04
N PRO A 66 -21.38 -15.61 2.34
CA PRO A 66 -20.68 -14.38 1.95
C PRO A 66 -19.19 -14.30 2.32
N ILE A 67 -18.73 -14.98 3.38
CA ILE A 67 -17.30 -14.98 3.72
C ILE A 67 -16.48 -15.89 2.79
N CYS A 68 -17.08 -16.93 2.22
CA CYS A 68 -16.39 -17.91 1.39
C CYS A 68 -16.47 -17.61 -0.11
N TYR A 69 -17.46 -16.85 -0.58
CA TYR A 69 -17.56 -16.54 -2.02
C TYR A 69 -16.32 -15.83 -2.58
N SER A 70 -15.62 -15.05 -1.74
CA SER A 70 -14.39 -14.36 -2.14
C SER A 70 -13.26 -15.32 -2.54
N LEU A 71 -13.41 -16.62 -2.28
CA LEU A 71 -12.50 -17.68 -2.74
C LEU A 71 -12.79 -18.13 -4.18
N PHE A 72 -13.91 -17.70 -4.77
CA PHE A 72 -14.40 -18.15 -6.08
C PHE A 72 -14.28 -17.07 -7.15
N ALA A 73 -14.20 -17.52 -8.41
CA ALA A 73 -14.18 -16.68 -9.60
C ALA A 73 -14.70 -17.45 -10.83
N LEU A 74 -14.80 -16.76 -11.96
CA LEU A 74 -15.18 -17.34 -13.24
C LEU A 74 -13.95 -17.66 -14.11
N TYR A 75 -13.88 -18.90 -14.58
CA TYR A 75 -12.81 -19.40 -15.44
C TYR A 75 -13.35 -19.72 -16.84
N ASP A 76 -12.64 -19.28 -17.87
CA ASP A 76 -12.91 -19.71 -19.24
C ASP A 76 -12.00 -20.89 -19.63
N PRO A 77 -12.56 -22.10 -19.84
CA PRO A 77 -11.77 -23.26 -20.25
C PRO A 77 -11.19 -23.15 -21.67
N GLN A 78 -11.70 -22.25 -22.53
CA GLN A 78 -11.21 -22.07 -23.89
C GLN A 78 -9.93 -21.22 -23.92
N SER A 79 -9.99 -20.00 -23.40
CA SER A 79 -8.81 -19.12 -23.28
C SER A 79 -7.86 -19.53 -22.16
N LYS A 80 -8.35 -20.31 -21.18
CA LYS A 80 -7.64 -20.69 -19.96
C LYS A 80 -7.31 -19.51 -19.05
N LEU A 81 -8.10 -18.45 -19.12
CA LEU A 81 -7.98 -17.25 -18.31
C LEU A 81 -9.12 -17.15 -17.31
N TRP A 82 -8.90 -16.35 -16.27
CA TRP A 82 -9.92 -15.99 -15.30
C TRP A 82 -10.40 -14.57 -15.57
N PHE A 83 -11.68 -14.34 -15.33
CA PHE A 83 -12.24 -13.00 -15.39
C PHE A 83 -12.02 -12.24 -14.08
N PRO A 84 -11.63 -10.96 -14.13
CA PRO A 84 -11.64 -10.11 -12.95
C PRO A 84 -13.09 -9.87 -12.49
N PRO A 85 -13.33 -9.61 -11.19
CA PRO A 85 -14.67 -9.51 -10.61
C PRO A 85 -15.52 -8.37 -11.21
N ASN A 86 -14.90 -7.32 -11.73
CA ASN A 86 -15.57 -6.21 -12.41
C ASN A 86 -15.78 -6.41 -13.91
N HIS A 87 -15.37 -7.54 -14.49
CA HIS A 87 -15.61 -7.79 -15.92
C HIS A 87 -17.10 -7.82 -16.22
N VAL A 88 -17.55 -7.02 -17.18
CA VAL A 88 -18.96 -6.92 -17.58
C VAL A 88 -19.20 -7.78 -18.81
N PHE A 89 -20.17 -8.69 -18.73
CA PHE A 89 -20.57 -9.52 -19.86
C PHE A 89 -21.74 -8.89 -20.60
N ASP A 90 -21.55 -8.48 -21.86
CA ASP A 90 -22.65 -8.01 -22.71
C ASP A 90 -23.38 -9.20 -23.36
N ILE A 91 -24.38 -9.75 -22.66
CA ILE A 91 -25.13 -10.92 -23.13
C ILE A 91 -26.02 -10.56 -24.33
N GLU A 92 -26.45 -9.31 -24.43
CA GLU A 92 -27.34 -8.82 -25.50
C GLU A 92 -26.67 -8.84 -26.87
N SER A 93 -25.34 -8.75 -26.91
CA SER A 93 -24.54 -8.93 -28.13
C SER A 93 -24.56 -10.37 -28.71
N GLY A 94 -25.26 -11.31 -28.07
CA GLY A 94 -25.41 -12.68 -28.56
C GLY A 94 -24.23 -13.60 -28.23
N ILE A 95 -23.48 -13.28 -27.17
CA ILE A 95 -22.35 -14.05 -26.68
C ILE A 95 -22.73 -15.53 -26.50
N LYS A 96 -21.83 -16.43 -26.94
CA LYS A 96 -21.92 -17.87 -26.70
C LYS A 96 -20.69 -18.32 -25.94
N LEU A 97 -20.70 -18.09 -24.63
CA LEU A 97 -19.58 -18.38 -23.74
C LEU A 97 -20.00 -19.40 -22.70
N THR A 98 -19.13 -20.39 -22.45
CA THR A 98 -19.31 -21.37 -21.38
C THR A 98 -18.19 -21.20 -20.37
N LEU A 99 -18.52 -20.65 -19.21
CA LEU A 99 -17.61 -20.42 -18.10
C LEU A 99 -17.76 -21.50 -17.03
N HIS A 100 -16.79 -21.56 -16.14
CA HIS A 100 -16.80 -22.44 -14.98
C HIS A 100 -16.74 -21.59 -13.71
N PHE A 101 -17.70 -21.77 -12.80
CA PHE A 101 -17.61 -21.22 -11.46
C PHE A 101 -16.64 -22.09 -10.64
N ARG A 102 -15.54 -21.51 -10.14
CA ARG A 102 -14.45 -22.29 -9.53
C ARG A 102 -13.87 -21.59 -8.32
N MET A 103 -13.44 -22.38 -7.34
CA MET A 103 -12.55 -21.89 -6.29
C MET A 103 -11.20 -21.59 -6.93
N ARG A 104 -10.76 -20.34 -6.81
CA ARG A 104 -9.54 -19.80 -7.40
C ARG A 104 -8.47 -19.55 -6.33
N TYR A 105 -8.87 -18.92 -5.23
CA TYR A 105 -7.95 -18.54 -4.15
C TYR A 105 -7.84 -19.71 -3.18
N TYR A 106 -6.70 -20.40 -3.24
CA TYR A 106 -6.46 -21.63 -2.52
C TYR A 106 -5.27 -21.50 -1.58
N PHE A 107 -5.39 -22.08 -0.39
CA PHE A 107 -4.32 -22.16 0.58
C PHE A 107 -4.04 -23.63 0.87
N ARG A 108 -2.85 -24.11 0.47
CA ARG A 108 -2.44 -25.49 0.74
C ARG A 108 -2.43 -25.78 2.22
N ASN A 109 -2.75 -27.03 2.58
CA ASN A 109 -2.80 -27.50 3.96
C ASN A 109 -3.81 -26.75 4.87
N TRP A 110 -4.85 -26.13 4.29
CA TRP A 110 -5.96 -25.55 5.06
C TRP A 110 -6.66 -26.57 5.98
N HIS A 111 -6.59 -27.86 5.62
CA HIS A 111 -7.17 -28.96 6.38
C HIS A 111 -6.28 -29.44 7.54
N GLY A 112 -5.03 -28.96 7.63
CA GLY A 112 -4.10 -29.21 8.75
C GLY A 112 -3.67 -30.67 8.93
N THR A 113 -3.61 -31.46 7.85
CA THR A 113 -3.21 -32.88 7.95
C THR A 113 -1.74 -33.13 7.60
N ASN A 114 -1.07 -32.13 7.00
CA ASN A 114 0.35 -32.20 6.69
C ASN A 114 1.14 -31.38 7.72
N ASN A 115 1.88 -32.06 8.60
CA ASN A 115 2.68 -31.40 9.63
C ASN A 115 3.96 -30.73 9.09
N LYS A 116 4.31 -30.96 7.82
CA LYS A 116 5.49 -30.35 7.18
C LYS A 116 5.20 -28.96 6.61
N GLU A 117 3.94 -28.69 6.29
CA GLU A 117 3.47 -27.41 5.76
C GLU A 117 2.78 -26.62 6.88
N PRO A 118 2.79 -25.27 6.82
CA PRO A 118 2.13 -24.46 7.83
C PRO A 118 0.61 -24.66 7.80
N ALA A 119 -0.03 -24.58 8.96
CA ALA A 119 -1.49 -24.56 9.05
C ALA A 119 -2.04 -23.19 8.60
N VAL A 120 -3.25 -23.21 8.05
CA VAL A 120 -3.95 -22.02 7.54
C VAL A 120 -5.34 -21.96 8.13
N TYR A 121 -5.72 -20.80 8.69
CA TYR A 121 -7.01 -20.59 9.34
C TYR A 121 -7.43 -19.12 9.29
N ARG A 122 -8.72 -18.84 9.47
CA ARG A 122 -9.24 -17.47 9.62
C ARG A 122 -9.00 -16.97 11.04
N ASN A 123 -8.83 -15.66 11.22
CA ASN A 123 -8.66 -15.09 12.56
C ASN A 123 -9.91 -15.27 13.42
N ILE A 124 -9.69 -15.53 14.70
CA ILE A 124 -10.72 -15.74 15.73
C ILE A 124 -10.52 -14.66 16.81
N PRO A 125 -11.58 -14.13 17.44
CA PRO A 125 -11.45 -13.15 18.52
C PRO A 125 -10.60 -13.68 19.70
N HIS A 126 -9.72 -12.85 20.25
CA HIS A 126 -8.99 -13.18 21.47
C HIS A 126 -9.96 -13.21 22.67
N GLN A 127 -10.31 -14.41 23.16
CA GLN A 127 -10.90 -14.55 24.49
C GLN A 127 -9.78 -14.47 25.55
N ASN A 128 -9.99 -13.60 26.55
CA ASN A 128 -9.11 -13.28 27.68
C ASN A 128 -8.27 -14.45 28.21
N ASP A 129 -7.07 -14.11 28.66
CA ASP A 129 -6.04 -14.97 29.27
C ASP A 129 -6.57 -15.94 30.34
N SER A 130 -7.03 -17.11 29.90
CA SER A 130 -7.02 -18.33 30.72
C SER A 130 -5.99 -19.27 30.11
N GLU A 131 -4.95 -19.60 30.87
CA GLU A 131 -3.72 -20.33 30.49
C GLU A 131 -3.92 -21.77 29.97
N ASP A 132 -5.14 -22.19 29.65
CA ASP A 132 -5.47 -23.56 29.26
C ASP A 132 -5.78 -23.67 27.75
N LYS A 133 -4.80 -23.31 26.91
CA LYS A 133 -4.91 -23.39 25.43
C LYS A 133 -3.78 -24.19 24.81
N SER A 134 -3.89 -25.52 24.85
CA SER A 134 -3.08 -26.38 23.98
C SER A 134 -3.88 -27.38 23.14
N GLN A 135 -5.22 -27.49 23.30
CA GLN A 135 -5.98 -28.49 22.52
C GLN A 135 -7.39 -28.07 22.03
N LYS A 136 -7.93 -26.90 22.42
CA LYS A 136 -9.31 -26.51 22.05
C LYS A 136 -9.47 -25.41 21.01
N SER A 137 -8.40 -24.75 20.55
CA SER A 137 -8.50 -23.54 19.70
C SER A 137 -8.30 -23.77 18.19
N GLU A 138 -8.03 -25.00 17.73
CA GLU A 138 -7.73 -25.25 16.30
C GLU A 138 -8.98 -25.55 15.44
N GLN A 139 -10.16 -25.76 16.04
CA GLN A 139 -11.39 -26.09 15.29
C GLN A 139 -12.28 -24.87 14.91
N ASP A 140 -12.15 -23.72 15.58
CA ASP A 140 -13.11 -22.61 15.41
C ASP A 140 -12.76 -21.62 14.28
N GLY A 141 -11.60 -21.76 13.62
CA GLY A 141 -11.11 -20.87 12.56
C GLY A 141 -11.21 -21.43 11.14
N ALA A 142 -12.19 -22.30 10.87
CA ALA A 142 -12.30 -23.01 9.61
C ALA A 142 -12.30 -22.07 8.40
N LEU A 143 -11.45 -22.38 7.40
CA LEU A 143 -11.32 -21.56 6.20
C LEU A 143 -12.58 -21.63 5.31
N LEU A 144 -13.17 -22.81 5.22
CA LEU A 144 -14.27 -23.16 4.32
C LEU A 144 -15.53 -23.49 5.13
N ASP A 145 -16.68 -23.03 4.64
CA ASP A 145 -17.97 -23.56 5.05
C ASP A 145 -18.25 -24.93 4.40
N LYS A 146 -19.35 -25.57 4.82
CA LYS A 146 -19.72 -26.90 4.32
C LYS A 146 -19.87 -26.92 2.78
N SER A 147 -20.61 -25.96 2.23
CA SER A 147 -20.89 -25.90 0.79
C SER A 147 -19.63 -25.63 -0.04
N SER A 148 -18.72 -24.76 0.43
CA SER A 148 -17.44 -24.53 -0.26
C SER A 148 -16.53 -25.75 -0.20
N PHE A 149 -16.56 -26.51 0.91
CA PHE A 149 -15.80 -27.76 1.03
C PHE A 149 -16.32 -28.85 0.08
N GLU A 150 -17.64 -29.02 -0.01
CA GLU A 150 -18.29 -29.94 -0.96
C GLU A 150 -18.01 -29.54 -2.41
N TYR A 151 -18.08 -28.25 -2.72
CA TYR A 151 -17.75 -27.73 -4.05
C TYR A 151 -16.28 -27.95 -4.42
N LEU A 152 -15.36 -27.66 -3.50
CA LEU A 152 -13.92 -27.88 -3.69
C LEU A 152 -13.61 -29.37 -3.91
N PHE A 153 -14.28 -30.27 -3.19
CA PHE A 153 -14.12 -31.70 -3.38
C PHE A 153 -14.54 -32.16 -4.79
N GLU A 154 -15.72 -31.73 -5.28
CA GLU A 154 -16.16 -32.04 -6.65
C GLU A 154 -15.24 -31.41 -7.71
N GLN A 155 -14.81 -30.16 -7.50
CA GLN A 155 -13.81 -29.50 -8.35
C GLN A 155 -12.49 -30.29 -8.37
N GLY A 156 -12.00 -30.71 -7.21
CA GLY A 156 -10.77 -31.49 -7.06
C GLY A 156 -10.83 -32.84 -7.75
N LYS A 157 -11.97 -33.56 -7.64
CA LYS A 157 -12.20 -34.80 -8.39
C LYS A 157 -12.16 -34.56 -9.89
N HIS A 158 -12.85 -33.52 -10.36
CA HIS A 158 -12.83 -33.17 -11.77
C HIS A 158 -11.41 -32.85 -12.24
N ASP A 159 -10.66 -32.05 -11.51
CA ASP A 159 -9.28 -31.67 -11.86
C ASP A 159 -8.34 -32.88 -11.85
N PHE A 160 -8.47 -33.76 -10.86
CA PHE A 160 -7.72 -35.02 -10.78
C PHE A 160 -7.95 -35.91 -12.01
N ILE A 161 -9.23 -36.14 -12.37
CA ILE A 161 -9.60 -36.94 -13.54
C ILE A 161 -9.08 -36.27 -14.83
N ASN A 162 -9.04 -34.95 -14.87
CA ASN A 162 -8.59 -34.16 -16.02
C ASN A 162 -7.09 -33.82 -16.03
N ASP A 163 -6.26 -34.63 -15.35
CA ASP A 163 -4.79 -34.57 -15.39
C ASP A 163 -4.17 -33.28 -14.79
N VAL A 164 -4.71 -32.76 -13.68
CA VAL A 164 -3.99 -31.73 -12.87
C VAL A 164 -2.59 -32.22 -12.46
N ALA A 165 -2.48 -33.52 -12.16
CA ALA A 165 -1.23 -34.26 -12.17
C ALA A 165 -1.27 -35.26 -13.32
N SER A 166 -0.31 -35.17 -14.22
CA SER A 166 -0.21 -36.05 -15.38
C SER A 166 0.91 -37.05 -15.19
N LEU A 167 0.63 -38.31 -15.53
CA LEU A 167 1.65 -39.35 -15.58
C LEU A 167 2.82 -38.98 -16.53
N LYS A 168 2.54 -38.15 -17.54
CA LYS A 168 3.52 -37.71 -18.55
C LYS A 168 4.59 -36.77 -17.99
N ASP A 169 4.35 -36.20 -16.80
CA ASP A 169 5.25 -35.23 -16.19
C ASP A 169 6.27 -35.92 -15.25
N LEU A 170 6.12 -37.23 -15.00
CA LEU A 170 6.98 -38.03 -14.12
C LEU A 170 8.17 -38.61 -14.90
N ARG A 171 9.35 -38.63 -14.27
CA ARG A 171 10.60 -39.03 -14.96
C ARG A 171 11.12 -40.38 -14.48
N THR A 172 10.93 -40.74 -13.22
CA THR A 172 11.48 -41.97 -12.65
C THR A 172 10.43 -43.09 -12.56
N GLU A 173 10.85 -44.35 -12.71
CA GLU A 173 9.94 -45.50 -12.56
C GLU A 173 9.32 -45.57 -11.16
N GLN A 174 10.05 -45.12 -10.13
CA GLN A 174 9.57 -45.05 -8.76
C GLN A 174 8.44 -44.02 -8.59
N GLU A 175 8.59 -42.82 -9.18
CA GLU A 175 7.53 -41.81 -9.22
C GLU A 175 6.28 -42.32 -9.93
N ILE A 176 6.47 -42.96 -11.09
CA ILE A 176 5.38 -43.54 -11.88
C ILE A 176 4.62 -44.58 -11.05
N HIS A 177 5.33 -45.54 -10.43
CA HIS A 177 4.70 -46.55 -9.60
C HIS A 177 3.98 -45.97 -8.38
N GLN A 178 4.57 -44.98 -7.71
CA GLN A 178 3.93 -44.30 -6.59
C GLN A 178 2.65 -43.58 -7.05
N PHE A 179 2.70 -42.87 -8.17
CA PHE A 179 1.56 -42.16 -8.74
C PHE A 179 0.43 -43.10 -9.15
N GLU A 180 0.74 -44.21 -9.83
CA GLU A 180 -0.24 -45.24 -10.20
C GLU A 180 -0.93 -45.82 -8.95
N HIS A 181 -0.14 -46.14 -7.92
CA HIS A 181 -0.64 -46.71 -6.67
C HIS A 181 -1.55 -45.76 -5.90
N GLU A 182 -1.11 -44.52 -5.69
CA GLU A 182 -1.89 -43.47 -5.03
C GLU A 182 -3.14 -43.12 -5.83
N SER A 183 -3.08 -43.13 -7.17
CA SER A 183 -4.25 -42.91 -8.02
C SER A 183 -5.32 -43.99 -7.85
N LEU A 184 -4.92 -45.26 -7.66
CA LEU A 184 -5.87 -46.32 -7.31
C LEU A 184 -6.47 -46.11 -5.92
N GLY A 185 -5.70 -45.60 -4.95
CA GLY A 185 -6.18 -45.19 -3.63
C GLY A 185 -7.22 -44.06 -3.71
N MET A 186 -6.95 -43.03 -4.51
CA MET A 186 -7.87 -41.94 -4.81
C MET A 186 -9.18 -42.46 -5.43
N ALA A 187 -9.11 -43.43 -6.35
CA ALA A 187 -10.31 -44.07 -6.90
C ALA A 187 -11.13 -44.80 -5.83
N VAL A 188 -10.49 -45.49 -4.87
CA VAL A 188 -11.21 -46.12 -3.74
C VAL A 188 -11.89 -45.06 -2.86
N LEU A 189 -11.21 -43.95 -2.55
CA LEU A 189 -11.81 -42.84 -1.78
C LEU A 189 -13.02 -42.24 -2.52
N HIS A 190 -12.92 -42.03 -3.84
CA HIS A 190 -14.04 -41.54 -4.65
C HIS A 190 -15.25 -42.50 -4.60
N LEU A 191 -15.03 -43.80 -4.84
CA LEU A 191 -16.13 -44.78 -4.76
C LEU A 191 -16.70 -44.90 -3.33
N CYS A 192 -15.86 -44.77 -2.31
CA CYS A 192 -16.30 -44.76 -0.92
C CYS A 192 -17.20 -43.56 -0.61
N HIS A 193 -16.88 -42.38 -1.12
CA HIS A 193 -17.73 -41.22 -0.96
C HIS A 193 -19.11 -41.46 -1.61
N ILE A 194 -19.17 -42.03 -2.81
CA ILE A 194 -20.45 -42.38 -3.47
C ILE A 194 -21.22 -43.41 -2.63
N ALA A 195 -20.53 -44.41 -2.08
CA ALA A 195 -21.15 -45.45 -1.25
C ALA A 195 -21.79 -44.87 0.02
N LEU A 196 -21.08 -43.98 0.72
CA LEU A 196 -21.58 -43.28 1.90
C LEU A 196 -22.79 -42.38 1.56
N LYS A 197 -22.67 -41.55 0.51
CA LYS A 197 -23.73 -40.64 0.07
C LYS A 197 -25.01 -41.36 -0.35
N MET A 198 -24.89 -42.51 -1.02
CA MET A 198 -26.03 -43.32 -1.46
C MET A 198 -26.53 -44.32 -0.40
N GLY A 199 -25.85 -44.45 0.74
CA GLY A 199 -26.19 -45.42 1.78
C GLY A 199 -26.09 -46.89 1.33
N ILE A 200 -25.17 -47.21 0.42
CA ILE A 200 -24.96 -48.57 -0.11
C ILE A 200 -23.53 -49.07 0.13
N SER A 201 -23.28 -50.38 -0.01
CA SER A 201 -21.92 -50.92 0.15
C SER A 201 -20.97 -50.50 -0.96
N LEU A 202 -19.69 -50.37 -0.62
CA LEU A 202 -18.63 -50.01 -1.57
C LEU A 202 -18.52 -51.03 -2.72
N GLU A 203 -18.74 -52.32 -2.44
CA GLU A 203 -18.77 -53.36 -3.48
C GLU A 203 -19.86 -53.09 -4.52
N LYS A 204 -21.06 -52.71 -4.08
CA LYS A 204 -22.20 -52.44 -4.97
C LYS A 204 -21.96 -51.20 -5.83
N VAL A 205 -21.25 -50.20 -5.32
CA VAL A 205 -20.82 -49.04 -6.11
C VAL A 205 -19.78 -49.46 -7.15
N ALA A 206 -18.78 -50.25 -6.76
CA ALA A 206 -17.70 -50.69 -7.65
C ALA A 206 -18.18 -51.65 -8.78
N GLU A 207 -19.35 -52.26 -8.63
CA GLU A 207 -20.02 -53.00 -9.71
C GLU A 207 -20.65 -52.08 -10.75
N LYS A 208 -21.14 -50.90 -10.33
CA LYS A 208 -21.81 -49.92 -11.21
C LYS A 208 -20.87 -48.90 -11.83
N THR A 209 -19.86 -48.46 -11.07
CA THR A 209 -18.94 -47.39 -11.45
C THR A 209 -17.54 -47.96 -11.60
N SER A 210 -16.93 -47.77 -12.77
CA SER A 210 -15.59 -48.28 -13.03
C SER A 210 -14.53 -47.41 -12.36
N PHE A 211 -13.56 -48.02 -11.67
CA PHE A 211 -12.43 -47.26 -11.12
C PHE A 211 -11.65 -46.44 -12.16
N LYS A 212 -11.75 -46.84 -13.44
CA LYS A 212 -11.12 -46.12 -14.55
C LYS A 212 -11.74 -44.74 -14.81
N GLU A 213 -12.96 -44.50 -14.34
CA GLU A 213 -13.63 -43.19 -14.40
C GLU A 213 -13.22 -42.27 -13.25
N CYS A 214 -12.50 -42.81 -12.25
CA CYS A 214 -12.10 -42.12 -11.03
C CYS A 214 -10.59 -41.81 -10.99
N ILE A 215 -9.84 -42.09 -12.06
CA ILE A 215 -8.39 -41.89 -12.18
C ILE A 215 -8.06 -40.87 -13.28
N PRO A 216 -6.83 -40.31 -13.31
CA PRO A 216 -6.43 -39.35 -14.34
C PRO A 216 -6.50 -39.94 -15.75
N ARG A 217 -6.94 -39.15 -16.73
CA ARG A 217 -7.09 -39.57 -18.13
C ARG A 217 -5.79 -40.11 -18.71
N SER A 218 -4.64 -39.53 -18.35
CA SER A 218 -3.32 -40.03 -18.76
C SER A 218 -3.06 -41.46 -18.28
N PHE A 219 -3.40 -41.76 -17.02
CA PHE A 219 -3.27 -43.11 -16.46
C PHE A 219 -4.30 -44.07 -17.07
N HIS A 220 -5.55 -43.63 -17.27
CA HIS A 220 -6.57 -44.42 -17.96
C HIS A 220 -6.06 -44.84 -19.36
N GLN A 221 -5.54 -43.90 -20.15
CA GLN A 221 -5.01 -44.16 -21.49
C GLN A 221 -3.85 -45.16 -21.47
N GLN A 222 -2.92 -45.02 -20.53
CA GLN A 222 -1.81 -45.98 -20.36
C GLN A 222 -2.35 -47.38 -20.00
N ILE A 223 -3.35 -47.49 -19.11
CA ILE A 223 -3.99 -48.78 -18.81
C ILE A 223 -4.62 -49.40 -20.07
N GLN A 224 -5.22 -48.60 -20.94
CA GLN A 224 -5.79 -49.11 -22.21
C GLN A 224 -4.71 -49.64 -23.17
N GLN A 225 -3.54 -48.99 -23.20
CA GLN A 225 -2.40 -49.36 -24.04
C GLN A 225 -1.61 -50.57 -23.48
N ASN A 226 -1.72 -50.85 -22.18
CA ASN A 226 -1.03 -51.97 -21.53
C ASN A 226 -1.53 -53.35 -22.00
N ASN A 227 -0.64 -54.34 -21.97
CA ASN A 227 -0.98 -55.73 -22.31
C ASN A 227 -2.05 -56.33 -21.36
N TYR A 228 -2.68 -57.43 -21.78
CA TYR A 228 -3.78 -58.06 -21.03
C TYR A 228 -3.39 -58.43 -19.58
N LEU A 229 -2.19 -58.98 -19.37
CA LEU A 229 -1.71 -59.40 -18.05
C LEU A 229 -1.53 -58.21 -17.11
N THR A 230 -0.96 -57.09 -17.59
CA THR A 230 -0.80 -55.86 -16.81
C THR A 230 -2.16 -55.27 -16.44
N ARG A 231 -3.11 -55.23 -17.38
CA ARG A 231 -4.49 -54.78 -17.10
C ARG A 231 -5.18 -55.66 -16.06
N PHE A 232 -5.02 -56.97 -16.16
CA PHE A 232 -5.55 -57.93 -15.20
C PHE A 232 -4.92 -57.75 -13.81
N ARG A 233 -3.59 -57.52 -13.75
CA ARG A 233 -2.86 -57.23 -12.51
C ARG A 233 -3.40 -55.97 -11.83
N ILE A 234 -3.52 -54.85 -12.56
CA ILE A 234 -4.04 -53.58 -12.03
C ILE A 234 -5.46 -53.76 -11.48
N ARG A 235 -6.35 -54.44 -12.22
CA ARG A 235 -7.71 -54.73 -11.75
C ARG A 235 -7.73 -55.58 -10.49
N THR A 236 -6.81 -56.54 -10.38
CA THR A 236 -6.68 -57.40 -9.19
C THR A 236 -6.17 -56.61 -7.98
N VAL A 237 -5.17 -55.75 -8.18
CA VAL A 237 -4.66 -54.83 -7.14
C VAL A 237 -5.77 -53.91 -6.64
N PHE A 238 -6.52 -53.28 -7.55
CA PHE A 238 -7.66 -52.43 -7.18
C PHE A 238 -8.71 -53.19 -6.37
N LYS A 239 -9.10 -54.41 -6.79
CA LYS A 239 -10.04 -55.25 -6.02
C LYS A 239 -9.52 -55.62 -4.63
N LYS A 240 -8.20 -55.84 -4.48
CA LYS A 240 -7.58 -56.09 -3.17
C LYS A 240 -7.65 -54.85 -2.28
N PHE A 241 -7.35 -53.67 -2.82
CA PHE A 241 -7.51 -52.40 -2.08
C PHE A 241 -8.93 -52.16 -1.62
N LEU A 242 -9.90 -52.32 -2.53
CA LEU A 242 -11.32 -52.13 -2.23
C LEU A 242 -11.79 -53.02 -1.07
N LYS A 243 -11.47 -54.32 -1.12
CA LYS A 243 -11.85 -55.28 -0.06
C LYS A 243 -11.16 -55.00 1.27
N HIS A 244 -9.88 -54.62 1.23
CA HIS A 244 -9.14 -54.28 2.43
C HIS A 244 -9.72 -53.03 3.09
N PHE A 245 -9.97 -51.99 2.31
CA PHE A 245 -10.57 -50.74 2.77
C PHE A 245 -11.99 -50.94 3.33
N GLN A 246 -12.83 -51.75 2.65
CA GLN A 246 -14.16 -52.10 3.16
C GLN A 246 -14.04 -52.78 4.52
N ARG A 247 -13.22 -53.83 4.63
CA ARG A 247 -13.13 -54.66 5.85
C ARG A 247 -12.55 -53.92 7.05
N HIS A 248 -11.50 -53.12 6.84
CA HIS A 248 -10.71 -52.54 7.92
C HIS A 248 -11.01 -51.06 8.20
N THR A 249 -11.68 -50.36 7.28
CA THR A 249 -11.98 -48.93 7.44
C THR A 249 -13.48 -48.69 7.42
N VAL A 250 -14.19 -49.04 6.33
CA VAL A 250 -15.62 -48.73 6.18
C VAL A 250 -16.50 -49.50 7.17
N SER A 251 -16.31 -50.83 7.28
CA SER A 251 -17.09 -51.70 8.18
C SER A 251 -16.87 -51.42 9.68
N THR A 252 -15.90 -50.57 10.04
CA THR A 252 -15.71 -50.13 11.43
C THR A 252 -16.72 -49.06 11.86
N GLY A 253 -17.46 -48.48 10.91
CA GLY A 253 -18.51 -47.48 11.16
C GLY A 253 -18.01 -46.10 11.61
N LYS A 254 -16.69 -45.87 11.61
CA LYS A 254 -16.09 -44.62 12.11
C LYS A 254 -15.80 -43.57 11.03
N LEU A 255 -15.98 -43.90 9.76
CA LEU A 255 -15.60 -43.05 8.63
C LEU A 255 -16.80 -42.22 8.15
N THR A 256 -16.69 -40.90 8.16
CA THR A 256 -17.71 -39.99 7.64
C THR A 256 -17.44 -39.58 6.20
N GLU A 257 -18.44 -39.00 5.52
CA GLU A 257 -18.25 -38.42 4.17
C GLU A 257 -17.16 -37.34 4.17
N GLN A 258 -17.15 -36.49 5.21
CA GLN A 258 -16.19 -35.40 5.35
C GLN A 258 -14.76 -35.91 5.53
N ASP A 259 -14.55 -37.00 6.27
CA ASP A 259 -13.23 -37.62 6.44
C ASP A 259 -12.67 -38.11 5.09
N VAL A 260 -13.52 -38.73 4.27
CA VAL A 260 -13.15 -39.20 2.92
C VAL A 260 -12.78 -38.03 2.03
N MET A 261 -13.60 -36.97 2.02
CA MET A 261 -13.34 -35.77 1.21
C MET A 261 -12.04 -35.07 1.64
N LYS A 262 -11.83 -34.92 2.95
CA LYS A 262 -10.63 -34.30 3.53
C LYS A 262 -9.39 -35.10 3.16
N LYS A 263 -9.44 -36.43 3.30
CA LYS A 263 -8.35 -37.33 2.92
C LYS A 263 -8.08 -37.29 1.41
N TYR A 264 -9.12 -37.22 0.58
CA TYR A 264 -8.99 -37.12 -0.87
C TYR A 264 -8.25 -35.84 -1.27
N LEU A 265 -8.69 -34.68 -0.79
CA LEU A 265 -8.04 -33.40 -1.11
C LEU A 265 -6.60 -33.33 -0.57
N ALA A 266 -6.35 -33.81 0.65
CA ALA A 266 -5.00 -33.89 1.21
C ALA A 266 -4.07 -34.79 0.38
N THR A 267 -4.58 -35.91 -0.13
CA THR A 267 -3.79 -36.78 -1.03
C THR A 267 -3.61 -36.11 -2.40
N LEU A 268 -4.62 -35.39 -2.91
CA LEU A 268 -4.52 -34.63 -4.16
C LEU A 268 -3.44 -33.55 -4.09
N GLU A 269 -3.36 -32.78 -3.01
CA GLU A 269 -2.31 -31.78 -2.79
C GLU A 269 -0.90 -32.38 -2.91
N ASN A 270 -0.71 -33.61 -2.41
CA ASN A 270 0.58 -34.31 -2.46
C ASN A 270 0.88 -34.87 -3.86
N LEU A 271 -0.13 -35.41 -4.55
CA LEU A 271 0.03 -35.96 -5.91
C LEU A 271 0.19 -34.88 -6.98
N ALA A 272 -0.42 -33.72 -6.75
CA ALA A 272 -0.44 -32.61 -7.68
C ALA A 272 0.13 -31.35 -6.98
N PRO A 273 1.45 -31.15 -6.97
CA PRO A 273 2.07 -29.96 -6.37
C PRO A 273 1.56 -28.64 -6.97
N ARG A 274 1.08 -28.68 -8.22
CA ARG A 274 0.47 -27.53 -8.89
C ARG A 274 -0.96 -27.24 -8.44
N PHE A 275 -1.64 -28.17 -7.76
CA PHE A 275 -3.03 -27.97 -7.30
C PHE A 275 -3.13 -26.75 -6.39
N GLY A 276 -3.98 -25.79 -6.78
CA GLY A 276 -4.14 -24.52 -6.06
C GLY A 276 -3.08 -23.47 -6.36
N SER A 277 -2.25 -23.65 -7.40
CA SER A 277 -1.34 -22.62 -7.91
C SER A 277 -1.63 -22.24 -9.36
N GLU A 278 -1.35 -20.99 -9.70
CA GLU A 278 -1.46 -20.47 -11.07
C GLU A 278 -0.07 -20.08 -11.60
N LEU A 279 0.18 -20.44 -12.86
CA LEU A 279 1.45 -20.24 -13.55
C LEU A 279 1.21 -19.39 -14.80
N PHE A 280 1.88 -18.26 -14.90
CA PHE A 280 1.80 -17.32 -16.02
C PHE A 280 3.10 -17.37 -16.80
N ALA A 281 3.01 -17.63 -18.11
CA ALA A 281 4.13 -17.46 -19.02
C ALA A 281 4.20 -15.99 -19.42
N VAL A 282 5.34 -15.35 -19.20
CA VAL A 282 5.54 -13.92 -19.48
C VAL A 282 6.58 -13.74 -20.60
N LEU A 283 6.33 -12.76 -21.47
CA LEU A 283 7.15 -12.45 -22.63
C LEU A 283 8.45 -11.74 -22.22
N SER A 284 8.37 -10.88 -21.21
CA SER A 284 9.50 -10.23 -20.55
C SER A 284 9.23 -10.08 -19.05
N LEU A 285 10.31 -10.11 -18.28
CA LEU A 285 10.31 -9.90 -16.83
C LEU A 285 11.56 -9.09 -16.47
N GLU A 286 11.36 -7.97 -15.79
CA GLU A 286 12.43 -7.14 -15.24
C GLU A 286 12.14 -6.82 -13.77
N THR A 287 13.16 -6.89 -12.92
CA THR A 287 13.10 -6.41 -11.54
C THR A 287 13.88 -5.11 -11.47
N LEU A 288 13.19 -3.99 -11.27
CA LEU A 288 13.82 -2.67 -11.20
C LEU A 288 13.79 -2.15 -9.75
N SER A 289 14.81 -1.38 -9.38
CA SER A 289 14.75 -0.52 -8.19
C SER A 289 14.39 0.89 -8.66
N GLU A 290 13.33 1.51 -8.14
CA GLU A 290 12.96 2.90 -8.50
C GLU A 290 14.14 3.84 -8.19
N GLY A 291 14.92 4.25 -9.19
CA GLY A 291 16.14 5.06 -8.99
C GLY A 291 17.28 4.71 -9.93
N GLU A 292 17.40 3.43 -10.33
CA GLU A 292 18.27 3.00 -11.43
C GLU A 292 17.68 3.46 -12.76
N LYS A 293 18.52 3.63 -13.80
CA LYS A 293 18.14 4.21 -15.10
C LYS A 293 16.88 3.54 -15.65
N VAL A 294 15.72 4.15 -15.44
CA VAL A 294 14.45 3.73 -16.04
C VAL A 294 14.62 3.91 -17.55
N PRO A 295 14.50 2.85 -18.38
CA PRO A 295 14.37 3.02 -19.81
C PRO A 295 13.10 3.84 -20.06
N LEU A 296 13.24 4.92 -20.83
CA LEU A 296 12.14 5.78 -21.25
C LEU A 296 11.05 4.96 -21.96
N TYR A 297 9.99 4.59 -21.25
CA TYR A 297 8.69 4.24 -21.84
C TYR A 297 7.63 5.31 -21.56
N ILE A 298 8.07 6.49 -21.12
CA ILE A 298 7.20 7.66 -20.95
C ILE A 298 7.87 8.82 -21.67
N ASN A 299 7.71 8.87 -22.99
CA ASN A 299 7.85 10.12 -23.72
C ASN A 299 6.72 10.22 -24.74
N GLY A 300 5.73 11.04 -24.43
CA GLY A 300 4.85 11.67 -25.41
C GLY A 300 5.61 12.73 -26.21
N GLY A 301 6.63 12.29 -26.93
CA GLY A 301 7.43 13.12 -27.83
C GLY A 301 7.63 12.36 -29.13
N HIS A 302 6.96 12.81 -30.20
CA HIS A 302 7.19 12.32 -31.54
C HIS A 302 8.66 12.48 -31.93
N THR A 303 9.38 11.37 -32.02
CA THR A 303 10.45 11.24 -33.00
C THR A 303 9.99 10.22 -34.02
N HIS A 304 9.69 10.71 -35.22
CA HIS A 304 9.59 9.91 -36.43
C HIS A 304 10.81 8.97 -36.51
N LEU A 305 10.60 7.68 -36.22
CA LEU A 305 11.36 6.61 -36.85
C LEU A 305 10.40 5.95 -37.83
N GLU A 306 10.53 6.36 -39.09
CA GLU A 306 9.88 5.69 -40.21
C GLU A 306 10.34 4.22 -40.27
N ASN A 307 9.36 3.34 -40.44
CA ASN A 307 9.45 2.02 -41.07
C ASN A 307 10.52 1.05 -40.55
N SER A 308 10.20 0.36 -39.45
CA SER A 308 10.43 -1.09 -39.39
C SER A 308 9.24 -1.76 -38.72
N HIS A 309 8.58 -2.66 -39.44
CA HIS A 309 7.43 -3.44 -38.98
C HIS A 309 7.81 -4.25 -37.73
N ALA A 310 7.49 -3.75 -36.54
CA ALA A 310 7.49 -4.56 -35.32
C ALA A 310 6.25 -5.46 -35.35
N SER A 311 6.46 -6.77 -35.34
CA SER A 311 5.40 -7.77 -35.24
C SER A 311 4.58 -7.58 -33.96
N PRO A 312 3.28 -7.95 -33.96
CA PRO A 312 2.47 -7.93 -32.75
C PRO A 312 3.14 -8.76 -31.64
N PRO A 313 2.93 -8.41 -30.34
CA PRO A 313 3.50 -9.13 -29.20
C PRO A 313 3.16 -10.62 -29.16
N SER A 314 2.20 -11.09 -29.97
CA SER A 314 1.86 -12.51 -30.16
C SER A 314 3.00 -13.37 -30.71
N ASP A 315 4.05 -12.78 -31.31
CA ASP A 315 5.14 -13.53 -31.96
C ASP A 315 6.40 -13.69 -31.09
N LYS A 316 6.46 -13.08 -29.90
CA LYS A 316 7.62 -13.26 -28.98
C LYS A 316 7.44 -14.53 -28.14
N PRO A 317 8.47 -15.39 -28.00
CA PRO A 317 8.39 -16.54 -27.11
C PRO A 317 8.39 -16.09 -25.65
N ALA A 318 7.71 -16.86 -24.78
CA ALA A 318 7.78 -16.65 -23.35
C ALA A 318 9.21 -16.85 -22.84
N THR A 319 9.68 -15.94 -21.98
CA THR A 319 11.04 -15.94 -21.44
C THR A 319 11.09 -16.41 -19.99
N HIS A 320 10.03 -16.14 -19.22
CA HIS A 320 9.94 -16.48 -17.80
C HIS A 320 8.58 -17.09 -17.45
N GLU A 321 8.55 -17.76 -16.31
CA GLU A 321 7.33 -18.21 -15.65
C GLU A 321 7.17 -17.48 -14.32
N VAL A 322 5.97 -16.98 -14.06
CA VAL A 322 5.55 -16.38 -12.77
C VAL A 322 4.56 -17.33 -12.09
N LEU A 323 4.87 -17.73 -10.87
CA LEU A 323 4.05 -18.60 -10.02
C LEU A 323 3.44 -17.77 -8.90
N VAL A 324 2.12 -17.90 -8.71
CA VAL A 324 1.40 -17.24 -7.62
C VAL A 324 0.68 -18.30 -6.79
N THR A 325 0.93 -18.30 -5.48
CA THR A 325 0.28 -19.22 -4.52
C THR A 325 -0.18 -18.48 -3.27
N GLY A 326 -1.28 -18.91 -2.65
CA GLY A 326 -1.77 -18.28 -1.42
C GLY A 326 -0.78 -18.34 -0.25
N THR A 327 0.05 -19.40 -0.19
CA THR A 327 0.97 -19.65 0.93
C THR A 327 2.36 -19.05 0.75
N GLU A 328 2.87 -18.93 -0.47
CA GLU A 328 4.25 -18.48 -0.75
C GLU A 328 4.35 -17.16 -1.53
N GLY A 329 3.23 -16.52 -1.87
CA GLY A 329 3.24 -15.23 -2.56
C GLY A 329 3.58 -15.34 -4.05
N ILE A 330 4.40 -14.41 -4.54
CA ILE A 330 4.80 -14.28 -5.94
C ILE A 330 6.24 -14.76 -6.12
N GLN A 331 6.43 -15.73 -7.02
CA GLN A 331 7.72 -16.30 -7.38
C GLN A 331 7.90 -16.29 -8.91
N TRP A 332 9.14 -16.31 -9.40
CA TRP A 332 9.42 -16.41 -10.83
C TRP A 332 10.67 -17.24 -11.14
N ARG A 333 10.82 -17.67 -12.40
CA ARG A 333 12.04 -18.29 -12.92
C ARG A 333 12.17 -18.14 -14.45
N PRO A 334 13.38 -18.26 -15.03
CA PRO A 334 13.55 -18.30 -16.48
C PRO A 334 13.04 -19.61 -17.10
N ILE A 335 12.65 -19.57 -18.37
CA ILE A 335 12.31 -20.76 -19.16
C ILE A 335 13.56 -21.26 -19.90
N SER A 336 13.95 -22.53 -19.69
CA SER A 336 15.10 -23.13 -20.39
C SER A 336 14.78 -23.43 -21.87
N ALA A 337 15.77 -23.24 -22.75
CA ALA A 337 15.65 -23.38 -24.22
C ALA A 337 15.08 -24.73 -24.71
N GLU A 338 15.25 -25.81 -23.95
CA GLU A 338 14.76 -27.15 -24.30
C GLU A 338 13.24 -27.33 -24.09
N ARG A 339 12.59 -26.48 -23.26
CA ARG A 339 11.13 -26.53 -23.05
C ARG A 339 10.32 -25.90 -24.19
N LEU A 340 10.95 -25.07 -25.03
CA LEU A 340 10.30 -24.36 -26.15
C LEU A 340 9.72 -25.28 -27.22
N GLN A 341 10.17 -26.54 -27.33
CA GLN A 341 9.61 -27.51 -28.28
C GLN A 341 8.31 -28.19 -27.79
N SER A 342 7.82 -27.90 -26.57
CA SER A 342 6.73 -28.68 -25.96
C SER A 342 5.48 -27.91 -25.49
N HIS A 343 5.48 -26.58 -25.43
CA HIS A 343 4.40 -25.80 -24.78
C HIS A 343 3.83 -24.66 -25.64
N PRO A 344 2.58 -24.78 -26.15
CA PRO A 344 1.62 -23.69 -26.13
C PRO A 344 0.84 -23.74 -24.80
N HIS A 345 0.59 -22.56 -24.20
CA HIS A 345 -0.11 -22.32 -22.93
C HIS A 345 -0.86 -23.52 -22.32
N ARG A 346 -0.24 -24.12 -21.28
CA ARG A 346 -0.78 -25.28 -20.56
C ARG A 346 -1.45 -24.85 -19.25
N GLY A 347 -2.56 -24.12 -19.35
CA GLY A 347 -3.54 -24.07 -18.27
C GLY A 347 -4.24 -25.42 -18.09
N TYR A 348 -4.86 -25.57 -16.92
CA TYR A 348 -5.31 -26.77 -16.17
C TYR A 348 -6.10 -27.89 -16.88
N LEU A 349 -6.37 -27.82 -18.18
CA LEU A 349 -7.13 -28.83 -18.91
C LEU A 349 -6.43 -29.14 -20.23
N GLY A 350 -5.87 -30.35 -20.33
CA GLY A 350 -5.08 -30.80 -21.48
C GLY A 350 -5.90 -31.59 -22.52
N LYS A 351 -5.98 -31.10 -23.76
CA LYS A 351 -6.00 -31.92 -25.00
C LYS A 351 -5.22 -31.17 -26.11
N LYS A 352 -4.35 -31.86 -26.84
CA LYS A 352 -3.63 -31.35 -28.04
C LYS A 352 -4.32 -31.84 -29.31
N ALA A 353 -4.34 -30.98 -30.34
CA ALA A 353 -4.65 -31.31 -31.74
C ALA A 353 -3.48 -32.06 -32.42
N LYS A 354 -3.78 -32.95 -33.37
CA LYS A 354 -2.83 -33.80 -34.10
C LYS A 354 -2.16 -33.05 -35.27
N ILE A 355 -0.83 -33.08 -35.36
CA ILE A 355 -0.07 -32.84 -36.61
C ILE A 355 0.89 -34.02 -36.80
N LYS A 356 1.07 -34.47 -38.05
CA LYS A 356 1.77 -35.69 -38.48
C LYS A 356 3.30 -35.58 -38.33
N ASP A 357 3.90 -36.66 -37.81
CA ASP A 357 5.35 -36.84 -37.65
C ASP A 357 6.11 -37.09 -38.96
N HIS A 358 7.29 -36.48 -39.10
CA HIS A 358 8.40 -37.02 -39.88
C HIS A 358 9.57 -37.36 -38.93
N LYS A 359 10.02 -38.62 -38.97
CA LYS A 359 11.07 -39.21 -38.14
C LYS A 359 12.47 -38.75 -38.58
N ALA A 360 13.29 -38.30 -37.61
CA ALA A 360 14.75 -38.38 -37.70
C ALA A 360 15.32 -38.78 -36.32
N LYS A 361 16.14 -39.84 -36.30
CA LYS A 361 16.82 -40.39 -35.11
C LYS A 361 18.13 -39.64 -34.86
N TRP A 362 18.37 -39.19 -33.63
CA TRP A 362 19.71 -38.83 -33.13
C TRP A 362 19.97 -39.47 -31.75
N PRO A 363 21.22 -39.78 -31.39
CA PRO A 363 21.54 -40.68 -30.28
C PRO A 363 21.61 -39.96 -28.93
N TYR A 364 21.23 -40.70 -27.88
CA TYR A 364 21.17 -40.29 -26.48
C TYR A 364 22.57 -40.06 -25.86
N GLN A 365 22.74 -38.93 -25.17
CA GLN A 365 23.61 -38.81 -23.99
C GLN A 365 22.79 -38.17 -22.86
N PRO A 366 22.86 -38.69 -21.61
CA PRO A 366 22.12 -38.14 -20.49
C PRO A 366 22.86 -36.92 -19.94
N VAL A 367 22.32 -35.72 -20.14
CA VAL A 367 22.76 -34.51 -19.45
C VAL A 367 21.90 -34.34 -18.20
N GLU A 368 22.52 -34.34 -17.03
CA GLU A 368 21.87 -33.98 -15.77
C GLU A 368 21.42 -32.51 -15.84
N GLN A 369 20.13 -32.29 -16.11
CA GLN A 369 19.53 -30.96 -16.13
C GLN A 369 19.29 -30.49 -14.69
N HIS A 370 20.09 -29.53 -14.21
CA HIS A 370 19.75 -28.76 -13.02
C HIS A 370 18.47 -27.95 -13.27
N GLU A 371 17.35 -28.29 -12.60
CA GLU A 371 16.15 -27.46 -12.62
C GLU A 371 16.46 -26.09 -11.99
N GLN A 372 16.22 -25.00 -12.74
CA GLN A 372 16.39 -23.64 -12.24
C GLN A 372 15.43 -23.37 -11.06
N LYS A 373 15.98 -22.89 -9.95
CA LYS A 373 15.28 -22.65 -8.68
C LYS A 373 14.33 -21.45 -8.80
N TRP A 374 13.18 -21.53 -8.14
CA TRP A 374 12.25 -20.40 -7.98
C TRP A 374 12.89 -19.24 -7.22
N VAL A 375 12.75 -18.03 -7.75
CA VAL A 375 13.14 -16.78 -7.11
C VAL A 375 11.89 -16.17 -6.47
N HIS A 376 11.93 -15.93 -5.16
CA HIS A 376 10.85 -15.24 -4.45
C HIS A 376 10.93 -13.74 -4.72
N PHE A 377 9.83 -13.13 -5.16
CA PHE A 377 9.73 -11.68 -5.30
C PHE A 377 9.21 -11.05 -4.02
N CYS A 378 7.94 -11.26 -3.68
CA CYS A 378 7.34 -10.73 -2.45
C CYS A 378 6.10 -11.52 -2.01
N ASP A 379 5.73 -11.32 -0.75
CA ASP A 379 4.41 -11.69 -0.23
C ASP A 379 3.38 -10.60 -0.54
N PHE A 380 2.08 -10.94 -0.50
CA PHE A 380 1.00 -10.03 -0.90
C PHE A 380 0.94 -8.78 -0.01
N GLN A 381 1.17 -8.92 1.30
CA GLN A 381 1.11 -7.79 2.25
C GLN A 381 2.14 -6.68 1.97
N GLU A 382 3.22 -7.02 1.26
CA GLU A 382 4.32 -6.11 0.92
C GLU A 382 4.05 -5.30 -0.36
N ILE A 383 2.96 -5.59 -1.07
CA ILE A 383 2.56 -4.86 -2.28
C ILE A 383 1.89 -3.54 -1.88
N THR A 384 2.24 -2.46 -2.57
CA THR A 384 1.59 -1.15 -2.39
C THR A 384 0.45 -0.95 -3.37
N HIS A 385 0.72 -1.09 -4.67
CA HIS A 385 -0.24 -0.95 -5.75
C HIS A 385 0.24 -1.69 -7.01
N ILE A 386 -0.67 -1.92 -7.96
CA ILE A 386 -0.36 -2.55 -9.25
C ILE A 386 -0.86 -1.66 -10.37
N VAL A 387 -0.01 -1.42 -11.36
CA VAL A 387 -0.33 -0.67 -12.56
C VAL A 387 -0.46 -1.63 -13.74
N VAL A 388 -1.53 -1.48 -14.51
CA VAL A 388 -1.76 -2.21 -15.76
C VAL A 388 -1.78 -1.20 -16.90
N LYS A 389 -1.10 -1.52 -17.99
CA LYS A 389 -1.15 -0.76 -19.26
C LYS A 389 -1.13 -1.77 -20.40
N ASP A 390 -2.26 -1.95 -21.07
CA ASP A 390 -2.43 -2.97 -22.11
C ASP A 390 -2.01 -4.38 -21.59
N CYS A 391 -0.91 -4.93 -22.09
CA CYS A 391 -0.38 -6.23 -21.68
C CYS A 391 0.76 -6.15 -20.65
N GLU A 392 1.12 -4.95 -20.22
CA GLU A 392 2.17 -4.70 -19.23
C GLU A 392 1.57 -4.59 -17.82
N VAL A 393 2.21 -5.27 -16.87
CA VAL A 393 1.85 -5.28 -15.45
C VAL A 393 3.07 -4.88 -14.65
N ARG A 394 2.93 -3.87 -13.81
CA ARG A 394 3.96 -3.45 -12.85
C ARG A 394 3.45 -3.62 -11.43
N ILE A 395 4.12 -4.47 -10.65
CA ILE A 395 3.81 -4.72 -9.24
C ILE A 395 4.80 -3.93 -8.37
N HIS A 396 4.32 -2.96 -7.60
CA HIS A 396 5.17 -2.13 -6.73
C HIS A 396 5.24 -2.69 -5.31
N HIS A 397 6.47 -2.83 -4.81
CA HIS A 397 6.78 -3.25 -3.44
C HIS A 397 6.91 -2.04 -2.49
N GLN A 398 6.71 -2.24 -1.18
CA GLN A 398 6.90 -1.20 -0.14
C GLN A 398 8.32 -0.61 -0.09
N ASP A 399 9.32 -1.40 -0.49
CA ASP A 399 10.73 -0.98 -0.57
C ASP A 399 11.09 -0.39 -1.96
N ASN A 400 10.09 -0.02 -2.79
CA ASN A 400 10.21 0.52 -4.16
C ASN A 400 11.00 -0.32 -5.17
N LYS A 401 11.07 -1.63 -4.91
CA LYS A 401 11.34 -2.61 -5.96
C LYS A 401 10.05 -2.79 -6.78
N CYS A 402 10.17 -2.89 -8.09
CA CYS A 402 9.04 -3.26 -8.93
C CYS A 402 9.35 -4.51 -9.75
N LEU A 403 8.30 -5.28 -10.01
CA LEU A 403 8.32 -6.39 -10.94
C LEU A 403 7.53 -5.97 -12.18
N ASP A 404 8.25 -5.73 -13.28
CA ASP A 404 7.70 -5.35 -14.58
C ASP A 404 7.54 -6.62 -15.42
N LEU A 405 6.31 -6.87 -15.88
CA LEU A 405 5.91 -8.07 -16.60
C LEU A 405 5.21 -7.68 -17.90
N THR A 406 5.49 -8.39 -18.99
CA THR A 406 4.70 -8.30 -20.22
C THR A 406 4.03 -9.64 -20.49
N LEU A 407 2.71 -9.65 -20.55
CA LEU A 407 1.90 -10.84 -20.80
C LEU A 407 1.51 -10.95 -22.28
N SER A 408 0.95 -12.10 -22.66
CA SER A 408 0.55 -12.37 -24.05
C SER A 408 -0.69 -11.59 -24.51
N SER A 409 -1.52 -11.12 -23.57
CA SER A 409 -2.70 -10.29 -23.87
C SER A 409 -3.10 -9.45 -22.66
N HIS A 410 -3.97 -8.47 -22.89
CA HIS A 410 -4.55 -7.65 -21.82
C HIS A 410 -5.42 -8.49 -20.87
N GLU A 411 -6.18 -9.46 -21.38
CA GLU A 411 -6.98 -10.36 -20.55
C GLU A 411 -6.11 -11.25 -19.65
N ALA A 412 -4.93 -11.67 -20.14
CA ALA A 412 -3.96 -12.39 -19.32
C ALA A 412 -3.42 -11.50 -18.19
N ALA A 413 -3.15 -10.22 -18.47
CA ALA A 413 -2.75 -9.23 -17.47
C ALA A 413 -3.84 -9.06 -16.40
N LEU A 414 -5.10 -8.83 -16.79
CA LEU A 414 -6.21 -8.72 -15.85
C LEU A 414 -6.43 -10.00 -15.04
N SER A 415 -6.23 -11.18 -15.64
CA SER A 415 -6.27 -12.47 -14.95
C SER A 415 -5.19 -12.57 -13.87
N LEU A 416 -3.93 -12.18 -14.17
CA LEU A 416 -2.85 -12.15 -13.17
C LEU A 416 -3.14 -11.14 -12.05
N VAL A 417 -3.53 -9.92 -12.41
CA VAL A 417 -3.71 -8.85 -11.42
C VAL A 417 -4.90 -9.12 -10.50
N SER A 418 -5.99 -9.68 -11.02
CA SER A 418 -7.13 -10.12 -10.18
C SER A 418 -6.75 -11.24 -9.21
N LEU A 419 -5.83 -12.13 -9.58
CA LEU A 419 -5.31 -13.16 -8.67
C LEU A 419 -4.54 -12.54 -7.51
N VAL A 420 -3.61 -11.62 -7.82
CA VAL A 420 -2.77 -10.96 -6.81
C VAL A 420 -3.63 -10.09 -5.90
N ASP A 421 -4.58 -9.33 -6.47
CA ASP A 421 -5.53 -8.51 -5.69
C ASP A 421 -6.41 -9.36 -4.75
N GLY A 422 -6.95 -10.47 -5.23
CA GLY A 422 -7.80 -11.33 -4.39
C GLY A 422 -7.02 -12.01 -3.26
N TYR A 423 -5.78 -12.46 -3.49
CA TYR A 423 -4.94 -12.95 -2.39
C TYR A 423 -4.56 -11.83 -1.41
N PHE A 424 -4.23 -10.63 -1.90
CA PHE A 424 -3.99 -9.47 -1.06
C PHE A 424 -5.17 -9.16 -0.13
N ARG A 425 -6.41 -9.21 -0.64
CA ARG A 425 -7.61 -9.01 0.17
C ARG A 425 -7.80 -10.08 1.24
N LEU A 426 -7.37 -11.31 0.96
CA LEU A 426 -7.50 -12.44 1.86
C LEU A 426 -6.38 -12.51 2.91
N THR A 427 -5.21 -11.91 2.66
CA THR A 427 -4.04 -12.04 3.57
C THR A 427 -3.53 -10.74 4.17
N ALA A 428 -3.86 -9.59 3.57
CA ALA A 428 -3.30 -8.29 3.97
C ALA A 428 -4.38 -7.28 4.37
N ASP A 429 -5.35 -7.00 3.50
CA ASP A 429 -6.38 -5.99 3.77
C ASP A 429 -7.71 -6.29 3.06
N SER A 430 -8.70 -6.75 3.82
CA SER A 430 -10.02 -7.11 3.30
C SER A 430 -10.85 -5.94 2.77
N ASN A 431 -10.48 -4.70 3.08
CA ASN A 431 -11.22 -3.50 2.70
C ASN A 431 -10.42 -2.59 1.75
N HIS A 432 -9.44 -3.14 1.02
CA HIS A 432 -8.62 -2.42 0.06
C HIS A 432 -8.41 -3.23 -1.23
N TYR A 433 -8.06 -2.57 -2.33
CA TYR A 433 -7.72 -3.20 -3.60
C TYR A 433 -6.49 -2.52 -4.23
N LEU A 434 -5.67 -3.29 -4.92
CA LEU A 434 -4.36 -2.87 -5.44
C LEU A 434 -4.43 -2.17 -6.80
N CYS A 435 -5.47 -2.47 -7.60
CA CYS A 435 -5.61 -1.96 -8.96
C CYS A 435 -7.08 -1.70 -9.31
N HIS A 436 -7.39 -0.52 -9.86
CA HIS A 436 -8.74 -0.12 -10.25
C HIS A 436 -9.33 -0.98 -11.37
N GLU A 437 -8.51 -1.44 -12.31
CA GLU A 437 -8.96 -2.22 -13.48
C GLU A 437 -9.51 -3.61 -13.14
N VAL A 438 -9.26 -4.11 -11.92
CA VAL A 438 -9.79 -5.41 -11.46
C VAL A 438 -10.55 -5.31 -10.14
N ALA A 439 -10.82 -4.08 -9.66
CA ALA A 439 -11.39 -3.84 -8.34
C ALA A 439 -12.81 -4.41 -8.24
N PRO A 440 -13.12 -5.27 -7.24
CA PRO A 440 -14.46 -5.82 -7.09
C PRO A 440 -15.52 -4.72 -6.87
N PRO A 441 -16.60 -4.65 -7.67
CA PRO A 441 -17.60 -3.58 -7.58
C PRO A 441 -18.23 -3.41 -6.18
N GLN A 442 -18.55 -4.51 -5.48
CA GLN A 442 -19.10 -4.48 -4.13
C GLN A 442 -18.09 -3.90 -3.13
N LEU A 443 -16.79 -4.16 -3.32
CA LEU A 443 -15.73 -3.60 -2.49
C LEU A 443 -15.57 -2.09 -2.72
N VAL A 444 -15.61 -1.64 -3.98
CA VAL A 444 -15.56 -0.20 -4.31
C VAL A 444 -16.73 0.54 -3.65
N LEU A 445 -17.96 -0.01 -3.76
CA LEU A 445 -19.14 0.52 -3.07
C LEU A 445 -18.93 0.56 -1.55
N SER A 446 -18.32 -0.49 -0.98
CA SER A 446 -18.08 -0.60 0.46
C SER A 446 -17.12 0.46 0.97
N ILE A 447 -16.00 0.68 0.27
CA ILE A 447 -15.01 1.70 0.61
C ILE A 447 -15.63 3.10 0.57
N GLN A 448 -16.39 3.42 -0.49
CA GLN A 448 -17.03 4.74 -0.65
C GLN A 448 -18.05 5.06 0.44
N ASN A 449 -18.66 4.05 1.06
CA ASN A 449 -19.72 4.22 2.07
C ASN A 449 -19.30 3.76 3.48
N GLY A 450 -18.02 3.43 3.70
CA GLY A 450 -17.52 2.99 5.01
C GLY A 450 -18.09 1.65 5.49
N ILE A 451 -18.47 0.76 4.57
CA ILE A 451 -19.09 -0.54 4.86
C ILE A 451 -17.97 -1.58 5.07
N HIS A 452 -18.05 -2.35 6.15
CA HIS A 452 -17.16 -3.50 6.36
C HIS A 452 -17.65 -4.70 5.55
N GLY A 453 -16.73 -5.61 5.20
CA GLY A 453 -17.10 -6.94 4.72
C GLY A 453 -17.96 -7.74 5.71
N PRO A 454 -18.25 -9.03 5.44
CA PRO A 454 -19.08 -9.90 6.27
C PRO A 454 -18.39 -10.34 7.57
N MET A 455 -18.03 -9.34 8.39
CA MET A 455 -17.34 -9.48 9.65
C MET A 455 -18.28 -10.08 10.70
N GLN A 456 -17.75 -11.02 11.48
CA GLN A 456 -18.48 -11.68 12.56
C GLN A 456 -18.79 -10.70 13.71
N GLU A 457 -19.84 -11.01 14.47
CA GLU A 457 -20.39 -10.12 15.49
C GLU A 457 -19.38 -9.76 16.58
N GLU A 458 -18.52 -10.70 16.95
CA GLU A 458 -17.54 -10.56 18.01
C GLU A 458 -16.48 -9.49 17.68
N PHE A 459 -16.03 -9.42 16.42
CA PHE A 459 -15.10 -8.38 15.96
C PHE A 459 -15.76 -7.00 15.95
N ILE A 460 -17.04 -6.93 15.58
CA ILE A 460 -17.82 -5.68 15.57
C ILE A 460 -18.03 -5.17 16.99
N LEU A 461 -18.39 -6.05 17.92
CA LEU A 461 -18.52 -5.75 19.33
C LEU A 461 -17.18 -5.28 19.92
N ALA A 462 -16.08 -5.94 19.59
CA ALA A 462 -14.76 -5.49 19.98
C ALA A 462 -14.49 -4.07 19.45
N LYS A 463 -14.68 -3.83 18.15
CA LYS A 463 -14.47 -2.51 17.53
C LYS A 463 -15.27 -1.41 18.23
N LEU A 464 -16.56 -1.62 18.47
CA LEU A 464 -17.42 -0.64 19.16
C LEU A 464 -17.04 -0.41 20.63
N LYS A 465 -16.45 -1.41 21.31
CA LYS A 465 -15.95 -1.28 22.68
C LYS A 465 -14.61 -0.50 22.75
N TRP A 466 -13.72 -0.73 21.78
CA TRP A 466 -12.38 -0.13 21.74
C TRP A 466 -12.36 1.30 21.20
N GLU A 467 -13.29 1.66 20.31
CA GLU A 467 -13.48 3.04 19.85
C GLU A 467 -13.96 3.95 21.00
N GLU A 468 -13.72 5.26 20.88
CA GLU A 468 -13.90 6.29 21.93
C GLU A 468 -15.19 6.15 22.77
N GLN A 469 -15.19 6.71 24.00
CA GLN A 469 -16.33 6.73 24.94
C GLN A 469 -17.51 7.63 24.49
N GLU A 470 -17.82 7.66 23.19
CA GLU A 470 -18.91 8.46 22.63
C GLU A 470 -20.18 7.61 22.46
N GLU A 471 -21.33 8.12 22.89
CA GLU A 471 -22.62 7.48 22.59
C GLU A 471 -23.02 7.67 21.13
N GLY A 472 -23.59 6.63 20.52
CA GLY A 472 -24.10 6.68 19.15
C GLY A 472 -23.09 6.28 18.09
N LEU A 473 -22.03 5.57 18.50
CA LEU A 473 -21.14 4.86 17.58
C LEU A 473 -21.88 3.71 16.89
N TYR A 474 -21.65 3.58 15.60
CA TYR A 474 -22.22 2.50 14.81
C TYR A 474 -21.21 1.93 13.81
N VAL A 475 -21.44 0.69 13.42
CA VAL A 475 -20.71 0.02 12.33
C VAL A 475 -21.71 -0.42 11.28
N LEU A 476 -21.39 -0.15 10.01
CA LEU A 476 -22.11 -0.69 8.86
C LEU A 476 -21.30 -1.83 8.25
N ARG A 477 -21.93 -2.98 8.03
CA ARG A 477 -21.28 -4.17 7.46
C ARG A 477 -22.20 -4.96 6.55
N TRP A 478 -21.63 -5.76 5.64
CA TRP A 478 -22.37 -6.81 4.97
C TRP A 478 -22.79 -7.92 5.95
N SER A 479 -23.92 -8.56 5.68
CA SER A 479 -24.37 -9.73 6.44
C SER A 479 -23.45 -10.91 6.16
N ALA A 480 -23.13 -11.67 7.21
CA ALA A 480 -22.34 -12.89 7.10
C ALA A 480 -23.12 -14.09 6.51
N LEU A 481 -24.43 -13.92 6.29
CA LEU A 481 -25.35 -14.98 5.88
C LEU A 481 -26.16 -14.64 4.61
N ASP A 482 -26.22 -13.37 4.22
CA ASP A 482 -27.09 -12.91 3.13
C ASP A 482 -26.38 -11.80 2.31
N PHE A 483 -26.15 -12.06 1.02
CA PHE A 483 -25.43 -11.13 0.15
C PHE A 483 -26.19 -9.83 -0.13
N ASN A 484 -27.53 -9.83 0.02
CA ASN A 484 -28.37 -8.67 -0.28
C ASN A 484 -28.76 -7.91 0.99
N ARG A 485 -28.06 -8.14 2.11
CA ARG A 485 -28.36 -7.50 3.39
C ARG A 485 -27.13 -6.84 4.00
N LEU A 486 -27.30 -5.59 4.43
CA LEU A 486 -26.38 -4.90 5.32
C LEU A 486 -26.93 -4.91 6.74
N ILE A 487 -26.02 -4.85 7.71
CA ILE A 487 -26.31 -4.79 9.13
C ILE A 487 -25.72 -3.48 9.67
N LEU A 488 -26.60 -2.66 10.23
CA LEU A 488 -26.26 -1.48 11.02
C LEU A 488 -26.22 -1.89 12.49
N SER A 489 -25.01 -2.04 13.02
CA SER A 489 -24.75 -2.36 14.43
C SER A 489 -24.58 -1.08 15.23
N VAL A 490 -25.39 -0.91 16.28
CA VAL A 490 -25.35 0.28 17.16
C VAL A 490 -25.19 -0.16 18.60
N MET A 491 -24.27 0.50 19.32
CA MET A 491 -24.08 0.27 20.75
C MET A 491 -24.56 1.48 21.55
N ARG A 492 -25.39 1.23 22.56
CA ARG A 492 -25.80 2.18 23.59
C ARG A 492 -25.05 1.82 24.87
N ARG A 493 -24.16 2.69 25.35
CA ARG A 493 -23.53 2.50 26.66
C ARG A 493 -24.50 2.98 27.73
N GLY A 494 -24.70 2.18 28.78
CA GLY A 494 -25.46 2.60 29.96
C GLY A 494 -24.54 3.22 31.02
N GLN A 495 -25.12 3.79 32.08
CA GLN A 495 -24.36 4.48 33.15
C GLN A 495 -23.46 3.53 33.99
N PHE A 496 -23.69 2.22 33.91
CA PHE A 496 -22.89 1.17 34.55
C PHE A 496 -22.32 0.20 33.49
N LEU A 497 -21.13 -0.39 33.73
CA LEU A 497 -20.44 -1.27 32.76
C LEU A 497 -21.33 -2.41 32.23
N ASP A 498 -22.20 -2.98 33.07
CA ASP A 498 -23.12 -4.08 32.73
C ASP A 498 -24.45 -3.64 32.11
N SER A 499 -24.68 -2.34 31.90
CA SER A 499 -25.94 -1.79 31.36
C SER A 499 -25.87 -1.38 29.89
N SER A 500 -24.79 -1.73 29.19
CA SER A 500 -24.64 -1.43 27.77
C SER A 500 -25.52 -2.34 26.91
N SER A 501 -26.34 -1.76 26.04
CA SER A 501 -27.17 -2.51 25.11
C SER A 501 -26.66 -2.38 23.67
N TYR A 502 -26.84 -3.46 22.91
CA TYR A 502 -26.33 -3.60 21.55
C TYR A 502 -27.43 -4.12 20.65
N ARG A 503 -27.60 -3.49 19.48
CA ARG A 503 -28.65 -3.85 18.52
C ARG A 503 -28.17 -3.81 17.08
N HIS A 504 -28.84 -4.64 16.29
CA HIS A 504 -28.69 -4.73 14.85
C HIS A 504 -29.96 -4.26 14.17
N PHE A 505 -29.80 -3.33 13.23
CA PHE A 505 -30.84 -2.96 12.28
C PHE A 505 -30.45 -3.49 10.91
N ARG A 506 -31.42 -4.02 10.18
CA ARG A 506 -31.18 -4.69 8.90
C ARG A 506 -31.56 -3.75 7.77
N ILE A 507 -30.67 -3.63 6.79
CA ILE A 507 -30.89 -2.84 5.58
C ILE A 507 -30.88 -3.81 4.41
N GLN A 508 -32.01 -3.93 3.72
CA GLN A 508 -32.15 -4.76 2.53
C GLN A 508 -31.69 -3.97 1.29
N LYS A 509 -30.80 -4.56 0.50
CA LYS A 509 -30.50 -4.11 -0.87
C LYS A 509 -31.53 -4.75 -1.81
N LYS A 510 -32.27 -3.93 -2.55
CA LYS A 510 -33.20 -4.34 -3.61
C LYS A 510 -32.72 -3.73 -4.92
N ASP A 511 -32.12 -4.53 -5.81
CA ASP A 511 -31.53 -4.06 -7.06
C ASP A 511 -30.59 -2.85 -6.86
N LYS A 512 -31.09 -1.63 -7.12
CA LYS A 512 -30.38 -0.36 -7.00
C LYS A 512 -30.82 0.51 -5.81
N THR A 513 -31.75 0.03 -4.97
CA THR A 513 -32.25 0.77 -3.80
C THR A 513 -31.93 0.06 -2.49
N PHE A 514 -31.97 0.81 -1.40
CA PHE A 514 -31.70 0.37 -0.04
C PHE A 514 -32.88 0.73 0.86
N VAL A 515 -33.32 -0.23 1.67
CA VAL A 515 -34.48 -0.10 2.54
C VAL A 515 -34.13 -0.59 3.94
N LEU A 516 -34.32 0.24 4.96
CA LEU A 516 -34.19 -0.18 6.35
C LEU A 516 -35.43 -0.99 6.74
N GLU A 517 -35.26 -2.22 7.24
CA GLU A 517 -36.39 -3.05 7.68
C GLU A 517 -37.23 -2.34 8.75
N GLY A 518 -38.53 -2.20 8.50
CA GLY A 518 -39.46 -1.45 9.35
C GLY A 518 -39.62 0.02 8.97
N TRP A 519 -38.93 0.49 7.92
CA TRP A 519 -39.12 1.82 7.34
C TRP A 519 -39.51 1.70 5.86
N GLU A 520 -40.68 2.26 5.49
CA GLU A 520 -41.24 2.11 4.14
C GLU A 520 -40.48 2.89 3.05
N GLN A 521 -39.58 3.79 3.43
CA GLN A 521 -38.85 4.63 2.48
C GLN A 521 -37.68 3.87 1.83
N GLU A 522 -37.59 3.97 0.50
CA GLU A 522 -36.46 3.45 -0.28
C GLU A 522 -35.47 4.58 -0.63
N PHE A 523 -34.19 4.25 -0.63
CA PHE A 523 -33.11 5.19 -0.94
C PHE A 523 -32.26 4.68 -2.11
N PRO A 524 -31.85 5.54 -3.04
CA PRO A 524 -31.02 5.14 -4.18
C PRO A 524 -29.56 4.87 -3.80
N SER A 525 -29.10 5.32 -2.63
CA SER A 525 -27.75 5.10 -2.14
C SER A 525 -27.70 4.91 -0.62
N ILE A 526 -26.66 4.21 -0.14
CA ILE A 526 -26.37 4.08 1.29
C ILE A 526 -26.09 5.45 1.90
N GLN A 527 -25.36 6.33 1.21
CA GLN A 527 -25.07 7.67 1.68
C GLN A 527 -26.34 8.48 1.98
N GLU A 528 -27.35 8.42 1.10
CA GLU A 528 -28.64 9.08 1.31
C GLU A 528 -29.42 8.48 2.47
N LEU A 529 -29.48 7.14 2.56
CA LEU A 529 -30.09 6.44 3.68
C LEU A 529 -29.44 6.86 5.02
N MET A 530 -28.11 6.85 5.09
CA MET A 530 -27.37 7.20 6.30
C MET A 530 -27.50 8.68 6.65
N ASN A 531 -27.55 9.57 5.66
CA ASN A 531 -27.80 10.99 5.87
C ASN A 531 -29.20 11.26 6.43
N ALA A 532 -30.22 10.55 5.93
CA ALA A 532 -31.57 10.62 6.47
C ALA A 532 -31.62 10.13 7.92
N LEU A 533 -30.90 9.03 8.24
CA LEU A 533 -30.86 8.46 9.59
C LEU A 533 -30.16 9.35 10.64
N LYS A 534 -29.22 10.22 10.25
CA LYS A 534 -28.54 11.14 11.19
C LYS A 534 -29.49 12.10 11.91
N GLY A 535 -30.63 12.43 11.31
CA GLY A 535 -31.68 13.26 11.91
C GLY A 535 -32.75 12.48 12.67
N CYS A 536 -32.67 11.15 12.67
CA CYS A 536 -33.70 10.27 13.20
C CYS A 536 -33.26 9.59 14.50
N THR A 537 -34.23 8.97 15.17
CA THR A 537 -33.99 8.13 16.33
C THR A 537 -34.49 6.72 16.05
N LEU A 538 -33.61 5.74 16.19
CA LEU A 538 -33.93 4.34 15.97
C LEU A 538 -34.52 3.74 17.25
N ARG A 539 -35.60 2.97 17.13
CA ARG A 539 -36.26 2.31 18.26
C ARG A 539 -36.28 0.80 18.07
N SER A 540 -35.90 0.07 19.12
CA SER A 540 -36.03 -1.39 19.18
C SER A 540 -36.72 -1.76 20.49
N GLY A 541 -38.00 -2.10 20.42
CA GLY A 541 -38.84 -2.23 21.62
C GLY A 541 -38.93 -0.90 22.39
N ASN A 542 -38.51 -0.92 23.67
CA ASN A 542 -38.47 0.28 24.52
C ASN A 542 -37.12 1.01 24.48
N GLU A 543 -36.14 0.47 23.75
CA GLU A 543 -34.79 1.03 23.67
C GLU A 543 -34.68 2.02 22.51
N ILE A 544 -33.90 3.08 22.74
CA ILE A 544 -33.74 4.21 21.83
C ILE A 544 -32.24 4.34 21.49
N PHE A 545 -31.94 4.45 20.20
CA PHE A 545 -30.59 4.56 19.65
C PHE A 545 -30.49 5.79 18.74
N ILE A 546 -29.41 6.54 18.88
CA ILE A 546 -29.11 7.73 18.07
C ILE A 546 -27.80 7.46 17.34
N LEU A 547 -27.78 7.67 16.02
CA LEU A 547 -26.56 7.53 15.23
C LEU A 547 -25.79 8.85 15.26
N LYS A 548 -24.51 8.80 15.63
CA LYS A 548 -23.62 9.98 15.58
C LYS A 548 -22.46 9.77 14.62
N ARG A 549 -21.67 8.71 14.83
CA ARG A 549 -20.43 8.50 14.08
C ARG A 549 -20.26 7.04 13.65
N CYS A 550 -19.86 6.86 12.40
CA CYS A 550 -19.50 5.55 11.87
C CYS A 550 -18.08 5.19 12.32
N CYS A 551 -17.87 3.98 12.83
CA CYS A 551 -16.54 3.41 12.96
C CYS A 551 -16.17 2.80 11.61
N LEU A 552 -15.24 3.42 10.86
CA LEU A 552 -14.86 3.01 9.50
C LEU A 552 -13.89 1.81 9.48
N PRO A 553 -13.82 1.04 8.38
CA PRO A 553 -12.79 0.02 8.20
C PRO A 553 -11.39 0.62 8.30
N LYS A 554 -10.48 -0.03 9.04
CA LYS A 554 -9.09 0.42 9.16
C LYS A 554 -8.18 -0.41 8.25
N PRO A 555 -7.13 0.18 7.64
CA PRO A 555 -6.17 -0.56 6.84
C PRO A 555 -5.53 -1.70 7.65
N GLY A 556 -5.49 -2.90 7.07
CA GLY A 556 -4.94 -4.10 7.72
C GLY A 556 -5.67 -4.57 8.99
N GLU A 557 -6.93 -4.14 9.20
CA GLU A 557 -7.71 -4.54 10.37
C GLU A 557 -7.89 -6.07 10.45
N ILE A 558 -7.47 -6.64 11.58
CA ILE A 558 -7.58 -8.08 11.84
C ILE A 558 -9.05 -8.45 12.05
N SER A 559 -9.54 -9.38 11.23
CA SER A 559 -10.88 -9.95 11.33
C SER A 559 -10.92 -11.36 10.76
N ASN A 560 -12.07 -12.04 10.91
CA ASN A 560 -12.36 -13.34 10.28
C ASN A 560 -12.24 -13.32 8.73
N LEU A 561 -12.23 -12.14 8.11
CA LEU A 561 -12.05 -11.99 6.66
C LEU A 561 -10.61 -12.28 6.23
N LEU A 562 -9.64 -12.02 7.11
CA LEU A 562 -8.22 -12.29 6.86
C LEU A 562 -7.85 -13.73 7.24
N ILE A 563 -6.99 -14.31 6.42
CA ILE A 563 -6.47 -15.66 6.52
C ILE A 563 -5.04 -15.61 7.05
N THR A 564 -4.83 -16.25 8.18
CA THR A 564 -3.51 -16.37 8.81
C THR A 564 -2.81 -17.62 8.30
N ARG A 565 -1.58 -17.41 7.82
CA ARG A 565 -0.64 -18.45 7.40
C ARG A 565 0.40 -18.55 8.52
N LYS A 566 0.56 -19.69 9.19
CA LYS A 566 1.63 -19.88 10.19
C LYS A 566 3.01 -19.87 9.51
N VAL A 567 3.50 -18.71 9.07
CA VAL A 567 4.87 -18.58 8.56
C VAL A 567 5.81 -18.88 9.74
N LYS A 568 6.82 -19.73 9.55
CA LYS A 568 7.98 -19.79 10.46
C LYS A 568 8.47 -18.36 10.58
N ALA A 569 8.21 -17.72 11.72
CA ALA A 569 8.35 -16.28 11.88
C ALA A 569 9.73 -15.79 11.43
N SER A 570 9.85 -15.38 10.17
CA SER A 570 10.58 -14.17 9.81
C SER A 570 9.61 -13.02 10.08
N ALA A 571 9.13 -12.92 11.32
CA ALA A 571 8.67 -11.64 11.80
C ALA A 571 9.92 -10.76 11.69
N ARG A 572 10.01 -9.96 10.62
CA ARG A 572 10.90 -8.79 10.64
C ARG A 572 10.61 -8.16 11.99
N PRO A 573 11.62 -7.95 12.84
CA PRO A 573 11.38 -7.50 14.21
C PRO A 573 10.44 -6.31 14.11
N ILE A 574 9.29 -6.39 14.78
CA ILE A 574 8.53 -5.20 15.12
C ILE A 574 9.59 -4.32 15.75
N LEU A 575 9.95 -3.22 15.08
CA LEU A 575 10.96 -2.31 15.59
C LEU A 575 10.58 -2.06 17.04
N ASN A 576 11.46 -2.38 17.98
CA ASN A 576 11.16 -2.16 19.38
C ASN A 576 11.36 -0.67 19.65
N LEU A 577 10.44 0.15 19.10
CA LEU A 577 10.47 1.61 19.10
C LEU A 577 10.33 2.19 20.52
N THR A 578 10.15 1.34 21.54
CA THR A 578 10.15 1.74 22.95
C THR A 578 11.56 1.92 23.52
N GLN A 579 12.59 1.38 22.86
CA GLN A 579 13.98 1.55 23.26
C GLN A 579 14.69 2.53 22.33
N LEU A 580 15.16 3.64 22.89
CA LEU A 580 16.04 4.57 22.17
C LEU A 580 17.34 3.86 21.79
N SER A 581 17.52 3.65 20.48
CA SER A 581 18.73 3.12 19.88
C SER A 581 19.16 4.01 18.71
N PHE A 582 20.40 4.44 18.71
CA PHE A 582 21.05 5.16 17.61
C PHE A 582 22.56 4.99 17.74
N HIS A 583 23.26 5.09 16.61
CA HIS A 583 24.71 5.07 16.60
C HIS A 583 25.27 6.37 17.22
N GLN A 584 26.15 6.24 18.21
CA GLN A 584 26.81 7.38 18.82
C GLN A 584 28.08 7.73 18.03
N ILE A 585 28.08 8.92 17.44
CA ILE A 585 29.19 9.45 16.66
C ILE A 585 30.06 10.32 17.56
N ARG A 586 31.38 10.11 17.52
CA ARG A 586 32.33 10.88 18.34
C ARG A 586 32.61 12.24 17.69
N LYS A 587 32.89 13.27 18.51
CA LYS A 587 33.11 14.63 18.01
C LYS A 587 34.28 14.74 17.03
N ASN A 588 35.33 13.93 17.21
CA ASN A 588 36.49 13.87 16.31
C ASN A 588 36.19 13.16 14.98
N GLU A 589 35.07 12.45 14.86
CA GLU A 589 34.63 11.81 13.63
C GLU A 589 33.83 12.78 12.74
N ILE A 590 33.45 13.97 13.22
CA ILE A 590 32.69 14.96 12.44
C ILE A 590 33.44 16.28 12.29
N SER A 591 33.34 16.87 11.10
CA SER A 591 33.87 18.19 10.77
C SER A 591 32.75 19.09 10.29
N GLN A 592 32.48 20.18 11.01
CA GLN A 592 31.48 21.19 10.64
C GLN A 592 32.06 22.16 9.59
N ARG A 593 31.28 22.48 8.56
CA ARG A 593 31.61 23.39 7.46
C ARG A 593 30.63 24.57 7.43
N ALA A 594 30.01 24.85 6.28
CA ALA A 594 29.17 26.02 6.08
C ALA A 594 27.82 25.93 6.81
N HIS A 595 27.29 27.07 7.26
CA HIS A 595 25.92 27.18 7.79
C HIS A 595 24.93 27.16 6.61
N LEU A 596 24.01 26.18 6.61
CA LEU A 596 23.06 25.96 5.53
C LEU A 596 21.70 26.63 5.78
N GLY A 597 21.39 26.96 7.03
CA GLY A 597 20.13 27.56 7.42
C GLY A 597 19.68 27.11 8.81
N GLN A 598 18.42 27.40 9.13
CA GLN A 598 17.85 27.12 10.45
C GLN A 598 16.58 26.29 10.33
N GLY A 599 16.47 25.26 11.17
CA GLY A 599 15.26 24.47 11.38
C GLY A 599 14.51 24.92 12.63
N THR A 600 13.48 24.18 13.03
CA THR A 600 12.78 24.45 14.30
C THR A 600 13.72 24.16 15.47
N ARG A 601 14.15 25.22 16.17
CA ARG A 601 15.09 25.17 17.31
C ARG A 601 16.44 24.52 16.98
N THR A 602 16.81 24.45 15.70
CA THR A 602 18.05 23.82 15.24
C THR A 602 18.79 24.70 14.25
N ASN A 603 20.12 24.61 14.27
CA ASN A 603 20.99 25.18 13.24
C ASN A 603 21.50 24.04 12.35
N ILE A 604 21.45 24.26 11.03
CA ILE A 604 21.78 23.23 10.04
C ILE A 604 23.11 23.59 9.40
N TYR A 605 24.05 22.67 9.41
CA TYR A 605 25.37 22.85 8.81
C TYR A 605 25.70 21.76 7.81
N ASP A 606 26.49 22.14 6.83
CA ASP A 606 27.27 21.24 6.01
C ASP A 606 28.36 20.58 6.87
N GLY A 607 28.67 19.31 6.63
CA GLY A 607 29.73 18.64 7.39
C GLY A 607 30.28 17.39 6.73
N VAL A 608 31.32 16.83 7.33
CA VAL A 608 31.93 15.56 6.92
C VAL A 608 31.95 14.62 8.10
N LEU A 609 31.57 13.36 7.85
CA LEU A 609 31.74 12.23 8.76
C LEU A 609 32.94 11.40 8.28
N HIS A 610 33.90 11.18 9.18
CA HIS A 610 35.10 10.38 8.95
C HIS A 610 34.84 8.93 9.37
N VAL A 611 34.64 8.02 8.42
CA VAL A 611 34.40 6.61 8.72
C VAL A 611 35.73 5.89 8.93
N CYS A 612 36.03 5.52 10.19
CA CYS A 612 37.14 4.65 10.53
C CYS A 612 36.74 3.19 10.28
N SER A 613 37.36 2.52 9.29
CA SER A 613 37.24 1.06 9.14
C SER A 613 37.95 0.39 10.32
N GLY A 614 37.18 0.04 11.35
CA GLY A 614 37.69 -0.67 12.52
C GLY A 614 38.09 -2.10 12.15
N ALA A 615 39.40 -2.38 12.18
CA ALA A 615 39.90 -3.71 12.43
C ALA A 615 39.51 -4.10 13.88
N ASN A 616 38.44 -4.88 14.05
CA ASN A 616 38.22 -5.86 15.13
C ASN A 616 36.79 -6.43 15.07
N GLY A 617 36.68 -7.70 14.66
CA GLY A 617 35.73 -8.71 15.17
C GLY A 617 34.24 -8.59 14.80
N ASP A 618 33.83 -9.47 13.87
CA ASP A 618 32.51 -10.11 13.73
C ASP A 618 31.24 -9.23 13.74
N ASP A 619 30.84 -8.75 12.57
CA ASP A 619 29.44 -8.91 12.09
C ASP A 619 29.33 -8.56 10.59
N GLU A 620 28.58 -9.39 9.86
CA GLU A 620 28.40 -9.30 8.41
C GLU A 620 27.60 -8.06 8.00
N THR A 621 28.18 -7.19 7.17
CA THR A 621 27.43 -6.33 6.22
C THR A 621 28.35 -5.84 5.11
N GLU A 622 28.69 -6.76 4.19
CA GLU A 622 29.30 -6.40 2.90
C GLU A 622 28.23 -5.82 1.97
N TYR A 623 28.19 -4.49 1.83
CA TYR A 623 27.40 -3.83 0.78
C TYR A 623 28.06 -2.60 0.16
N PHE A 624 29.40 -2.57 0.05
CA PHE A 624 30.07 -1.56 -0.78
C PHE A 624 31.42 -2.06 -1.31
N SER A 625 31.44 -2.51 -2.57
CA SER A 625 32.64 -2.59 -3.42
C SER A 625 32.19 -2.17 -4.82
N THR A 626 32.77 -1.18 -5.48
CA THR A 626 34.19 -1.08 -5.87
C THR A 626 34.61 0.37 -6.07
N GLU A 627 35.71 0.81 -5.47
CA GLU A 627 36.84 1.48 -6.14
C GLU A 627 37.94 1.82 -5.12
N GLN A 628 39.19 1.57 -5.50
CA GLN A 628 40.39 1.63 -4.66
C GLN A 628 40.92 3.07 -4.54
N ASN A 629 41.02 3.61 -3.32
CA ASN A 629 42.26 4.10 -2.69
C ASN A 629 42.00 5.09 -1.52
N ASN A 630 42.82 4.92 -0.47
CA ASN A 630 43.03 5.71 0.75
C ASN A 630 42.10 5.50 1.97
N ASN A 631 42.78 5.24 3.10
CA ASN A 631 42.32 4.77 4.42
C ASN A 631 41.52 5.79 5.28
N SER A 632 40.60 6.53 4.69
CA SER A 632 39.55 7.25 5.42
C SER A 632 38.42 7.58 4.46
N ARG A 633 37.28 6.92 4.57
CA ARG A 633 36.12 7.22 3.72
C ARG A 633 35.42 8.44 4.33
N GLU A 634 35.69 9.61 3.77
CA GLU A 634 34.97 10.85 4.12
C GLU A 634 33.56 10.79 3.51
N MET A 635 32.54 10.90 4.36
CA MET A 635 31.14 10.97 3.95
C MET A 635 30.61 12.38 4.12
N HIS A 636 29.99 12.93 3.09
CA HIS A 636 29.37 14.25 3.13
C HIS A 636 28.02 14.16 3.84
N VAL A 637 27.80 14.98 4.87
CA VAL A 637 26.65 14.88 5.78
C VAL A 637 26.08 16.25 6.13
N VAL A 638 24.85 16.26 6.62
CA VAL A 638 24.20 17.40 7.25
C VAL A 638 24.29 17.25 8.77
N LEU A 639 24.74 18.30 9.45
CA LEU A 639 24.80 18.38 10.90
C LEU A 639 23.67 19.29 11.41
N LYS A 640 22.63 18.68 11.99
CA LYS A 640 21.53 19.40 12.65
C LYS A 640 21.85 19.57 14.12
N MET A 641 22.22 20.78 14.54
CA MET A 641 22.58 21.10 15.92
C MET A 641 21.40 21.70 16.66
N LEU A 642 21.00 21.11 17.78
CA LEU A 642 19.98 21.70 18.68
C LEU A 642 20.51 23.00 19.30
N ASP A 643 19.69 24.05 19.31
CA ASP A 643 20.06 25.31 19.92
C ASP A 643 20.34 25.13 21.43
N PRO A 644 21.50 25.58 21.96
CA PRO A 644 21.85 25.41 23.36
C PRO A 644 20.89 26.07 24.36
N SER A 645 20.01 26.98 23.91
CA SER A 645 18.95 27.58 24.72
C SER A 645 17.75 26.65 24.95
N HIS A 646 17.61 25.59 24.15
CA HIS A 646 16.48 24.65 24.17
C HIS A 646 16.89 23.23 24.60
N ARG A 647 17.73 23.11 25.63
CA ARG A 647 18.18 21.79 26.13
C ARG A 647 17.06 20.97 26.77
N ASP A 648 16.00 21.63 27.23
CA ASP A 648 14.82 21.04 27.84
C ASP A 648 14.08 20.08 26.90
N ILE A 649 14.24 20.23 25.59
CA ILE A 649 13.63 19.38 24.56
C ILE A 649 14.61 18.41 23.89
N ALA A 650 15.83 18.24 24.42
CA ALA A 650 16.84 17.36 23.83
C ALA A 650 16.37 15.90 23.72
N LEU A 651 15.53 15.43 24.65
CA LEU A 651 14.97 14.09 24.59
C LEU A 651 14.12 13.86 23.33
N ALA A 652 13.20 14.77 23.01
CA ALA A 652 12.35 14.69 21.81
C ALA A 652 13.18 14.75 20.51
N PHE A 653 14.31 15.47 20.55
CA PHE A 653 15.27 15.51 19.45
C PHE A 653 15.96 14.15 19.26
N PHE A 654 16.38 13.48 20.34
CA PHE A 654 16.99 12.14 20.28
C PHE A 654 15.99 11.03 19.96
N GLU A 655 14.74 11.14 20.43
CA GLU A 655 13.64 10.25 20.03
C GLU A 655 13.48 10.24 18.51
N THR A 656 13.45 11.43 17.90
CA THR A 656 13.37 11.55 16.45
C THR A 656 14.57 10.92 15.75
N ALA A 657 15.80 11.21 16.21
CA ALA A 657 17.00 10.60 15.66
C ALA A 657 16.97 9.07 15.74
N SER A 658 16.51 8.53 16.88
CA SER A 658 16.40 7.09 17.11
C SER A 658 15.42 6.44 16.14
N LEU A 659 14.22 7.00 16.02
CA LEU A 659 13.17 6.50 15.12
C LEU A 659 13.64 6.52 13.66
N MET A 660 14.22 7.64 13.21
CA MET A 660 14.65 7.81 11.82
C MET A 660 15.90 7.00 11.47
N SER A 661 16.75 6.66 12.44
CA SER A 661 17.92 5.80 12.20
C SER A 661 17.58 4.32 12.02
N GLN A 662 16.39 3.89 12.47
CA GLN A 662 15.91 2.50 12.41
C GLN A 662 15.11 2.19 11.13
N VAL A 663 14.85 3.19 10.29
CA VAL A 663 14.10 3.04 9.05
C VAL A 663 15.00 3.25 7.84
N SER A 664 14.75 2.50 6.77
CA SER A 664 15.45 2.65 5.51
C SER A 664 14.47 2.52 4.38
N HIS A 665 14.39 3.57 3.57
CA HIS A 665 13.53 3.65 2.40
C HIS A 665 14.18 4.61 1.40
N ILE A 666 14.07 4.34 0.10
CA ILE A 666 14.85 5.06 -0.91
C ILE A 666 14.51 6.57 -0.98
N HIS A 667 13.30 6.93 -0.57
CA HIS A 667 12.82 8.31 -0.50
C HIS A 667 12.83 8.89 0.93
N LEU A 668 13.59 8.31 1.86
CA LEU A 668 13.90 8.89 3.16
C LEU A 668 15.40 9.24 3.22
N ALA A 669 15.73 10.40 3.77
CA ALA A 669 17.11 10.73 4.08
C ALA A 669 17.56 9.93 5.30
N PHE A 670 18.74 9.31 5.22
CA PHE A 670 19.21 8.43 6.28
C PHE A 670 19.81 9.21 7.45
N VAL A 671 19.45 8.85 8.69
CA VAL A 671 20.08 9.39 9.90
C VAL A 671 21.21 8.46 10.34
N HIS A 672 22.44 8.91 10.16
CA HIS A 672 23.65 8.14 10.50
C HIS A 672 23.84 7.93 12.01
N GLY A 673 23.33 8.84 12.83
CA GLY A 673 23.46 8.78 14.27
C GLY A 673 23.45 10.16 14.92
N VAL A 674 23.90 10.21 16.16
CA VAL A 674 23.98 11.47 16.92
C VAL A 674 25.35 11.66 17.55
N CYS A 675 25.80 12.91 17.61
CA CYS A 675 26.98 13.32 18.34
C CYS A 675 26.55 14.19 19.54
N VAL A 676 27.00 13.82 20.73
CA VAL A 676 26.78 14.57 21.97
C VAL A 676 28.14 15.00 22.52
N TRP A 677 28.40 16.30 22.58
CA TRP A 677 29.66 16.84 23.09
C TRP A 677 29.40 18.05 24.00
N GLY A 678 29.60 17.87 25.31
CA GLY A 678 29.32 18.90 26.30
C GLY A 678 27.84 19.31 26.28
N SER A 679 27.55 20.48 25.70
CA SER A 679 26.19 20.98 25.51
C SER A 679 25.65 20.89 24.09
N GLU A 680 26.47 20.44 23.15
CA GLU A 680 26.10 20.32 21.75
C GLU A 680 25.43 18.97 21.52
N ASN A 681 24.16 19.00 21.07
CA ASN A 681 23.43 17.82 20.62
C ASN A 681 23.27 17.92 19.10
N ILE A 682 23.87 16.99 18.37
CA ILE A 682 23.98 17.04 16.91
C ILE A 682 23.41 15.76 16.32
N MET A 683 22.45 15.88 15.40
CA MET A 683 21.99 14.78 14.55
C MET A 683 22.77 14.82 13.24
N VAL A 684 23.27 13.66 12.81
CA VAL A 684 24.07 13.52 11.58
C VAL A 684 23.21 12.80 10.54
N GLU A 685 22.85 13.50 9.47
CA GLU A 685 21.96 13.03 8.41
C GLU A 685 22.71 13.01 7.06
N GLU A 686 22.23 12.19 6.13
CA GLU A 686 22.70 12.18 4.74
C GLU A 686 22.62 13.57 4.07
N TYR A 687 23.65 13.95 3.32
CA TYR A 687 23.63 15.17 2.52
C TYR A 687 22.93 14.97 1.17
N ILE A 688 21.97 15.85 0.83
CA ILE A 688 21.22 15.82 -0.43
C ILE A 688 21.52 17.06 -1.28
N GLU A 689 21.99 16.83 -2.51
CA GLU A 689 22.70 17.84 -3.33
C GLU A 689 21.93 19.13 -3.60
N HIS A 690 20.65 19.05 -4.00
CA HIS A 690 19.92 20.25 -4.46
C HIS A 690 19.03 20.89 -3.39
N GLY A 691 19.09 20.40 -2.14
CA GLY A 691 18.40 20.99 -1.01
C GLY A 691 16.87 20.94 -1.10
N PRO A 692 16.16 21.82 -0.36
CA PRO A 692 14.71 21.77 -0.21
C PRO A 692 13.91 22.05 -1.49
N LEU A 693 12.84 21.27 -1.68
CA LEU A 693 11.93 21.32 -2.81
C LEU A 693 11.24 22.68 -2.95
N ASP A 694 10.87 23.31 -1.83
CA ASP A 694 10.17 24.60 -1.87
C ASP A 694 11.03 25.72 -2.47
N VAL A 695 12.34 25.71 -2.21
CA VAL A 695 13.30 26.65 -2.84
C VAL A 695 13.42 26.35 -4.32
N PHE A 696 13.50 25.07 -4.69
CA PHE A 696 13.61 24.64 -6.07
C PHE A 696 12.39 25.02 -6.93
N LEU A 697 11.18 24.80 -6.40
CA LEU A 697 9.92 25.15 -7.08
C LEU A 697 9.81 26.66 -7.35
N ARG A 698 10.11 27.50 -6.36
CA ARG A 698 10.10 28.97 -6.54
C ARG A 698 11.12 29.43 -7.59
N LYS A 699 12.33 28.86 -7.57
CA LYS A 699 13.40 29.20 -8.52
C LYS A 699 13.07 28.81 -9.96
N ASN A 700 12.31 27.73 -10.15
CA ASN A 700 11.96 27.19 -11.46
C ASN A 700 10.47 27.37 -11.79
N LYS A 701 9.81 28.36 -11.19
CA LYS A 701 8.39 28.65 -11.42
C LYS A 701 8.10 28.76 -12.92
N GLY A 702 7.06 28.05 -13.37
CA GLY A 702 6.67 27.97 -14.78
C GLY A 702 7.52 27.06 -15.68
N ARG A 703 8.61 26.45 -15.19
CA ARG A 703 9.41 25.44 -15.92
C ARG A 703 9.10 24.00 -15.53
N ILE A 704 8.46 23.80 -14.38
CA ILE A 704 8.15 22.48 -13.85
C ILE A 704 6.87 21.94 -14.51
N THR A 705 6.97 20.79 -15.16
CA THR A 705 5.82 20.15 -15.81
C THR A 705 4.88 19.50 -14.80
N VAL A 706 3.63 19.26 -15.20
CA VAL A 706 2.68 18.53 -14.36
C VAL A 706 3.11 17.09 -14.10
N GLY A 707 3.64 16.40 -15.12
CA GLY A 707 4.19 15.05 -14.94
C GLY A 707 5.28 15.00 -13.87
N TRP A 708 6.17 16.01 -13.84
CA TRP A 708 7.19 16.14 -12.80
C TRP A 708 6.59 16.26 -11.39
N LYS A 709 5.54 17.08 -11.24
CA LYS A 709 4.82 17.28 -9.97
C LYS A 709 4.19 15.98 -9.46
N PHE A 710 3.55 15.22 -10.35
CA PHE A 710 2.99 13.90 -10.00
C PHE A 710 4.06 12.88 -9.60
N THR A 711 5.21 12.86 -10.28
CA THR A 711 6.32 11.97 -9.93
C THR A 711 6.82 12.27 -8.50
N VAL A 712 7.05 13.54 -8.16
CA VAL A 712 7.47 13.93 -6.81
C VAL A 712 6.40 13.57 -5.76
N ALA A 713 5.12 13.82 -6.06
CA ALA A 713 4.02 13.47 -5.18
C ALA A 713 3.93 11.95 -4.93
N ALA A 714 4.16 11.13 -5.95
CA ALA A 714 4.16 9.67 -5.85
C ALA A 714 5.34 9.15 -5.01
N GLN A 715 6.54 9.70 -5.23
CA GLN A 715 7.72 9.36 -4.43
C GLN A 715 7.52 9.70 -2.94
N LEU A 716 6.88 10.84 -2.65
CA LEU A 716 6.53 11.22 -1.28
C LEU A 716 5.47 10.28 -0.67
N ALA A 717 4.41 9.97 -1.41
CA ALA A 717 3.37 9.04 -0.97
C ALA A 717 3.93 7.62 -0.72
N SER A 718 4.91 7.19 -1.51
CA SER A 718 5.65 5.94 -1.29
C SER A 718 6.38 5.94 0.06
N ALA A 719 7.17 6.99 0.36
CA ALA A 719 7.85 7.11 1.65
C ALA A 719 6.88 7.08 2.84
N LEU A 720 5.73 7.75 2.70
CA LEU A 720 4.72 7.82 3.76
C LEU A 720 3.91 6.52 3.88
N THR A 721 3.75 5.76 2.79
CA THR A 721 3.20 4.39 2.83
C THR A 721 4.10 3.47 3.65
N TYR A 722 5.42 3.57 3.44
CA TYR A 722 6.40 2.80 4.21
C TYR A 722 6.34 3.17 5.72
N LEU A 723 6.31 4.46 6.07
CA LEU A 723 6.21 4.90 7.46
C LEU A 723 4.89 4.47 8.12
N GLU A 724 3.77 4.59 7.40
CA GLU A 724 2.46 4.12 7.87
C GLU A 724 2.47 2.61 8.15
N GLY A 725 3.08 1.79 7.28
CA GLY A 725 3.24 0.35 7.48
C GLY A 725 4.09 -0.02 8.70
N LYS A 726 4.94 0.90 9.19
CA LYS A 726 5.70 0.77 10.43
C LYS A 726 5.03 1.41 11.65
N ASN A 727 3.82 1.96 11.49
CA ASN A 727 3.13 2.77 12.49
C ASN A 727 3.97 3.96 12.99
N LEU A 728 4.80 4.54 12.12
CA LEU A 728 5.63 5.70 12.41
C LEU A 728 4.98 6.96 11.84
N VAL A 729 4.96 8.02 12.65
CA VAL A 729 4.43 9.33 12.26
C VAL A 729 5.60 10.27 12.04
N HIS A 730 5.67 10.86 10.86
CA HIS A 730 6.69 11.86 10.52
C HIS A 730 6.40 13.19 11.24
N GLY A 731 5.17 13.69 11.20
CA GLY A 731 4.70 14.85 11.96
C GLY A 731 5.20 16.22 11.45
N ASN A 732 5.86 16.27 10.30
CA ASN A 732 6.39 17.51 9.70
C ASN A 732 6.55 17.39 8.18
N VAL A 733 5.56 16.83 7.49
CA VAL A 733 5.57 16.66 6.02
C VAL A 733 5.23 18.01 5.36
N CYS A 734 6.17 18.54 4.58
CA CYS A 734 6.04 19.83 3.88
C CYS A 734 7.20 20.00 2.89
N ALA A 735 7.04 20.88 1.89
CA ALA A 735 8.04 21.06 0.82
C ALA A 735 9.41 21.56 1.33
N LYS A 736 9.48 22.19 2.51
CA LYS A 736 10.75 22.57 3.17
C LYS A 736 11.58 21.38 3.66
N ASN A 737 10.93 20.23 3.93
CA ASN A 737 11.58 19.01 4.43
C ASN A 737 11.74 17.94 3.34
N ILE A 738 11.24 18.19 2.12
CA ILE A 738 11.46 17.33 0.97
C ILE A 738 12.71 17.83 0.27
N LEU A 739 13.73 17.00 0.17
CA LEU A 739 15.02 17.33 -0.44
C LEU A 739 15.12 16.70 -1.84
N LEU A 740 15.77 17.40 -2.77
CA LEU A 740 15.89 16.98 -4.16
C LEU A 740 17.29 16.42 -4.43
N ALA A 741 17.39 15.11 -4.69
CA ALA A 741 18.65 14.46 -5.04
C ALA A 741 18.92 14.48 -6.55
N ARG A 742 17.87 14.48 -7.39
CA ARG A 742 17.99 14.69 -8.84
C ARG A 742 16.92 15.65 -9.33
N LYS A 743 17.31 16.66 -10.11
CA LYS A 743 16.39 17.70 -10.63
C LYS A 743 15.36 17.15 -11.60
N GLY A 744 15.76 16.26 -12.51
CA GLY A 744 14.89 15.71 -13.54
C GLY A 744 14.31 16.77 -14.48
N LEU A 745 15.09 17.82 -14.80
CA LEU A 745 14.75 18.84 -15.80
C LEU A 745 15.54 18.68 -17.10
N ASP A 746 16.56 17.84 -17.09
CA ASP A 746 17.40 17.51 -18.25
C ASP A 746 16.80 16.31 -19.02
N ASP A 747 17.03 16.23 -20.32
CA ASP A 747 16.41 15.23 -21.20
C ASP A 747 16.58 13.79 -20.69
N GLY A 748 15.45 13.14 -20.41
CA GLY A 748 15.37 11.71 -20.10
C GLY A 748 15.53 11.32 -18.62
N LEU A 749 15.75 12.26 -17.70
CA LEU A 749 15.88 11.95 -16.26
C LEU A 749 14.64 12.38 -15.47
N MET A 750 14.14 11.49 -14.60
CA MET A 750 13.05 11.80 -13.68
C MET A 750 13.55 12.46 -12.39
N PRO A 751 12.75 13.34 -11.74
CA PRO A 751 13.10 13.87 -10.43
C PRO A 751 13.27 12.75 -9.41
N PHE A 752 14.09 13.01 -8.39
CA PHE A 752 14.26 12.09 -7.28
C PHE A 752 14.33 12.86 -5.97
N ILE A 753 13.37 12.59 -5.08
CA ILE A 753 13.27 13.24 -3.77
C ILE A 753 13.62 12.30 -2.63
N LYS A 754 14.03 12.88 -1.51
CA LYS A 754 14.11 12.24 -0.19
C LYS A 754 13.47 13.13 0.86
N LEU A 755 12.63 12.57 1.71
CA LEU A 755 12.05 13.25 2.86
C LEU A 755 13.07 13.23 4.02
N SER A 756 13.45 14.42 4.48
CA SER A 756 14.38 14.64 5.59
C SER A 756 13.72 14.39 6.94
N ASP A 757 14.49 14.11 8.00
CA ASP A 757 13.95 13.93 9.34
C ASP A 757 13.08 15.13 9.79
N PRO A 758 12.06 14.89 10.64
CA PRO A 758 11.14 15.95 11.06
C PRO A 758 11.75 16.97 12.03
N GLY A 759 12.96 16.73 12.53
CA GLY A 759 13.63 17.52 13.56
C GLY A 759 12.94 17.41 14.92
N VAL A 760 12.79 18.54 15.62
CA VAL A 760 12.08 18.56 16.90
C VAL A 760 10.58 18.35 16.66
N SER A 761 10.01 17.31 17.30
CA SER A 761 8.57 17.02 17.26
C SER A 761 7.74 18.23 17.68
N PHE A 762 6.61 18.47 17.01
CA PHE A 762 5.74 19.58 17.38
C PHE A 762 5.07 19.41 18.75
N THR A 763 5.06 18.19 19.30
CA THR A 763 4.40 17.88 20.58
C THR A 763 5.04 18.59 21.76
N VAL A 764 6.32 18.94 21.66
CA VAL A 764 7.08 19.70 22.66
C VAL A 764 7.18 21.20 22.36
N LEU A 765 6.50 21.66 21.31
CA LEU A 765 6.46 23.08 20.93
C LEU A 765 5.32 23.81 21.63
N SER A 766 5.49 25.13 21.78
CA SER A 766 4.44 26.01 22.25
C SER A 766 3.21 25.97 21.33
N ARG A 767 2.07 26.40 21.87
CA ARG A 767 0.83 26.45 21.08
C ARG A 767 0.95 27.45 19.93
N GLU A 768 1.65 28.56 20.15
CA GLU A 768 1.90 29.61 19.18
C GLU A 768 2.76 29.10 18.01
N GLU A 769 3.85 28.38 18.30
CA GLU A 769 4.67 27.69 17.28
C GLU A 769 3.84 26.69 16.46
N ARG A 770 2.92 25.97 17.12
CA ARG A 770 2.01 25.04 16.43
C ARG A 770 1.03 25.77 15.51
N VAL A 771 0.39 26.84 15.98
CA VAL A 771 -0.55 27.64 15.18
C VAL A 771 0.13 28.22 13.94
N ASP A 772 1.39 28.62 14.03
CA ASP A 772 2.08 29.17 12.86
C ASP A 772 2.34 28.14 11.76
N ARG A 773 2.40 26.84 12.12
CA ARG A 773 2.49 25.72 11.17
C ARG A 773 1.17 25.43 10.44
N ILE A 774 0.10 26.19 10.67
CA ILE A 774 -1.12 26.12 9.82
C ILE A 774 -0.75 26.70 8.44
N PRO A 775 -1.02 25.98 7.33
CA PRO A 775 -1.98 24.87 7.23
C PRO A 775 -1.44 23.43 7.31
N TRP A 776 -0.13 23.18 7.45
CA TRP A 776 0.39 21.80 7.48
C TRP A 776 0.03 21.02 8.74
N ILE A 777 0.01 21.69 9.91
CA ILE A 777 -0.37 20.99 11.15
C ILE A 777 -1.86 20.64 11.10
N ALA A 778 -2.18 19.38 11.38
CA ALA A 778 -3.56 18.92 11.38
C ALA A 778 -4.38 19.62 12.49
N PRO A 779 -5.67 19.97 12.24
CA PRO A 779 -6.50 20.72 13.17
C PRO A 779 -6.62 20.07 14.56
N GLU A 780 -6.71 18.75 14.61
CA GLU A 780 -6.78 17.98 15.85
C GLU A 780 -5.50 18.07 16.70
N CYS A 781 -4.33 18.27 16.06
CA CYS A 781 -3.03 18.38 16.71
C CYS A 781 -2.75 19.79 17.26
N VAL A 782 -3.38 20.82 16.68
CA VAL A 782 -3.39 22.18 17.27
C VAL A 782 -4.19 22.18 18.57
N LYS A 783 -5.36 21.50 18.57
CA LYS A 783 -6.22 21.38 19.75
C LYS A 783 -5.57 20.56 20.85
N ASN A 784 -5.03 19.38 20.54
CA ASN A 784 -4.37 18.51 21.50
C ASN A 784 -3.21 17.75 20.85
N VAL A 785 -2.01 17.89 21.41
CA VAL A 785 -0.80 17.25 20.89
C VAL A 785 -0.83 15.72 20.99
N SER A 786 -1.63 15.16 21.91
CA SER A 786 -1.75 13.69 22.05
C SER A 786 -2.49 13.03 20.88
N ASN A 787 -3.09 13.82 19.98
CA ASN A 787 -3.78 13.32 18.79
C ASN A 787 -2.82 13.07 17.60
N LEU A 788 -1.51 13.22 17.80
CA LEU A 788 -0.50 12.87 16.80
C LEU A 788 -0.68 11.42 16.37
N SER A 789 -0.92 11.22 15.07
CA SER A 789 -1.15 9.92 14.46
C SER A 789 -0.80 9.97 12.98
N THR A 790 -0.78 8.82 12.30
CA THR A 790 -0.57 8.76 10.84
C THR A 790 -1.63 9.56 10.06
N ALA A 791 -2.77 9.91 10.67
CA ALA A 791 -3.76 10.79 10.06
C ALA A 791 -3.26 12.24 9.94
N ALA A 792 -2.40 12.71 10.86
CA ALA A 792 -1.82 14.04 10.79
C ALA A 792 -0.88 14.19 9.57
N ASP A 793 -0.16 13.12 9.22
CA ASP A 793 0.68 13.10 8.03
C ASP A 793 -0.14 13.12 6.74
N LYS A 794 -1.32 12.49 6.70
CA LYS A 794 -2.25 12.57 5.54
C LYS A 794 -2.70 14.00 5.28
N TRP A 795 -3.05 14.73 6.35
CA TRP A 795 -3.39 16.17 6.26
C TRP A 795 -2.19 16.99 5.76
N SER A 796 -1.03 16.76 6.36
CA SER A 796 0.22 17.45 6.00
C SER A 796 0.59 17.18 4.53
N PHE A 797 0.41 15.95 4.06
CA PHE A 797 0.59 15.55 2.67
C PHE A 797 -0.36 16.28 1.73
N GLY A 798 -1.67 16.34 2.04
CA GLY A 798 -2.63 17.10 1.24
C GLY A 798 -2.26 18.59 1.09
N THR A 799 -1.78 19.20 2.18
CA THR A 799 -1.26 20.58 2.15
C THR A 799 0.02 20.68 1.31
N THR A 800 0.91 19.69 1.43
CA THR A 800 2.16 19.63 0.65
C THR A 800 1.89 19.46 -0.85
N LEU A 801 0.86 18.72 -1.23
CA LEU A 801 0.42 18.63 -2.63
C LEU A 801 0.00 20.00 -3.18
N LEU A 802 -0.67 20.84 -2.38
CA LEU A 802 -0.98 22.21 -2.77
C LEU A 802 0.30 23.04 -2.96
N GLU A 803 1.30 22.90 -2.07
CA GLU A 803 2.60 23.54 -2.26
C GLU A 803 3.25 23.13 -3.59
N ILE A 804 3.22 21.83 -3.93
CA ILE A 804 3.78 21.33 -5.19
C ILE A 804 2.99 21.88 -6.39
N CYS A 805 1.66 21.89 -6.30
CA CYS A 805 0.79 22.41 -7.36
C CYS A 805 1.05 23.90 -7.61
N PHE A 806 1.20 24.69 -6.56
CA PHE A 806 1.29 26.15 -6.63
C PHE A 806 2.74 26.68 -6.56
N ASP A 807 3.72 25.88 -6.97
CA ASP A 807 5.14 26.25 -7.06
C ASP A 807 5.71 26.84 -5.75
N ALA A 808 5.35 26.19 -4.64
CA ALA A 808 5.65 26.55 -3.25
C ALA A 808 5.10 27.90 -2.78
N ASP A 809 4.02 28.37 -3.42
CA ASP A 809 3.14 29.37 -2.86
C ASP A 809 2.17 28.72 -1.87
N VAL A 810 2.28 29.09 -0.60
CA VAL A 810 1.60 28.40 0.50
C VAL A 810 0.30 29.14 0.82
N PRO A 811 -0.87 28.47 0.78
CA PRO A 811 -2.11 29.04 1.27
C PRO A 811 -2.00 29.53 2.72
N LEU A 812 -2.63 30.67 3.04
CA LEU A 812 -2.65 31.27 4.39
C LEU A 812 -1.31 31.78 4.94
N LYS A 813 -0.23 31.80 4.13
CA LYS A 813 1.09 32.28 4.56
C LYS A 813 1.07 33.70 5.14
N GLU A 814 0.28 34.59 4.55
CA GLU A 814 0.19 36.01 4.93
C GLU A 814 -0.83 36.29 6.04
N ARG A 815 -1.54 35.25 6.52
CA ARG A 815 -2.56 35.39 7.57
C ARG A 815 -1.94 35.42 8.95
N THR A 816 -2.50 36.26 9.83
CA THR A 816 -2.12 36.31 11.23
C THR A 816 -2.46 34.99 11.95
N PRO A 817 -1.78 34.64 13.06
CA PRO A 817 -2.09 33.44 13.84
C PRO A 817 -3.58 33.32 14.21
N SER A 818 -4.22 34.41 14.62
CA SER A 818 -5.64 34.42 14.97
C SER A 818 -6.57 34.16 13.78
N GLU A 819 -6.21 34.62 12.58
CA GLU A 819 -6.96 34.30 11.37
C GLU A 819 -6.81 32.83 10.97
N LYS A 820 -5.59 32.27 11.11
CA LYS A 820 -5.30 30.85 10.89
C LYS A 820 -6.11 29.96 11.85
N GLU A 821 -6.22 30.34 13.12
CA GLU A 821 -7.06 29.63 14.09
C GLU A 821 -8.54 29.70 13.72
N ARG A 822 -9.04 30.90 13.41
CA ARG A 822 -10.43 31.10 13.01
C ARG A 822 -10.78 30.30 11.76
N PHE A 823 -9.84 30.13 10.83
CA PHE A 823 -9.98 29.29 9.65
C PHE A 823 -10.28 27.82 10.03
N TYR A 824 -9.52 27.25 10.99
CA TYR A 824 -9.80 25.89 11.51
C TYR A 824 -11.08 25.81 12.36
N GLU A 825 -11.38 26.83 13.17
CA GLU A 825 -12.61 26.86 13.97
C GLU A 825 -13.87 26.84 13.10
N LYS A 826 -13.83 27.55 11.96
CA LYS A 826 -14.92 27.60 10.99
C LYS A 826 -14.92 26.45 9.99
N LYS A 827 -13.95 25.53 10.09
CA LYS A 827 -13.75 24.41 9.17
C LYS A 827 -13.74 24.84 7.70
N HIS A 828 -13.05 25.94 7.39
CA HIS A 828 -12.92 26.40 6.02
C HIS A 828 -12.00 25.49 5.20
N HIS A 829 -12.16 25.52 3.87
CA HIS A 829 -11.36 24.72 2.94
C HIS A 829 -10.22 25.57 2.34
N LEU A 830 -9.09 24.92 2.06
CA LEU A 830 -7.97 25.54 1.35
C LEU A 830 -8.30 25.68 -0.15
N PRO A 831 -7.59 26.55 -0.90
CA PRO A 831 -7.74 26.64 -2.34
C PRO A 831 -7.48 25.30 -3.03
N GLU A 832 -8.32 24.96 -4.00
CA GLU A 832 -8.22 23.71 -4.77
C GLU A 832 -7.47 23.93 -6.09
N PRO A 833 -6.71 22.94 -6.58
CA PRO A 833 -6.13 23.00 -7.92
C PRO A 833 -7.20 22.89 -9.01
N SER A 834 -6.91 23.42 -10.20
CA SER A 834 -7.78 23.35 -11.37
C SER A 834 -8.09 21.91 -11.84
N PHE A 835 -7.20 20.95 -11.57
CA PHE A 835 -7.36 19.55 -11.93
C PHE A 835 -8.26 18.83 -10.89
N LYS A 836 -9.50 18.55 -11.29
CA LYS A 836 -10.59 18.13 -10.40
C LYS A 836 -10.30 16.83 -9.66
N GLU A 837 -9.74 15.85 -10.35
CA GLU A 837 -9.48 14.53 -9.78
C GLU A 837 -8.41 14.60 -8.67
N LEU A 838 -7.37 15.42 -8.88
CA LEU A 838 -6.38 15.72 -7.83
C LEU A 838 -6.97 16.58 -6.71
N ALA A 839 -7.85 17.54 -7.04
CA ALA A 839 -8.56 18.34 -6.03
C ALA A 839 -9.40 17.43 -5.10
N VAL A 840 -10.08 16.42 -5.65
CA VAL A 840 -10.81 15.43 -4.86
C VAL A 840 -9.87 14.67 -3.93
N LEU A 841 -8.73 14.15 -4.42
CA LEU A 841 -7.75 13.45 -3.57
C LEU A 841 -7.20 14.35 -2.45
N ILE A 842 -6.87 15.60 -2.77
CA ILE A 842 -6.39 16.58 -1.78
C ILE A 842 -7.47 16.88 -0.74
N SER A 843 -8.73 17.06 -1.15
CA SER A 843 -9.85 17.33 -0.24
C SER A 843 -10.11 16.17 0.73
N GLN A 844 -9.95 14.93 0.26
CA GLN A 844 -10.05 13.73 1.10
C GLN A 844 -8.92 13.70 2.14
N CYS A 845 -7.70 14.07 1.75
CA CYS A 845 -6.57 14.19 2.68
C CYS A 845 -6.78 15.30 3.72
N LEU A 846 -7.42 16.41 3.32
CA LEU A 846 -7.72 17.58 4.15
C LEU A 846 -9.07 17.48 4.88
N ASN A 847 -9.58 16.26 5.09
CA ASN A 847 -10.79 16.08 5.87
C ASN A 847 -10.55 16.42 7.36
N TYR A 848 -11.42 17.25 7.95
CA TYR A 848 -11.35 17.64 9.36
C TYR A 848 -11.60 16.48 10.33
N ALA A 849 -12.23 15.39 9.87
CA ALA A 849 -12.33 14.14 10.60
C ALA A 849 -11.11 13.25 10.29
N PRO A 850 -10.18 13.01 11.24
CA PRO A 850 -8.94 12.28 10.96
C PRO A 850 -9.15 10.85 10.46
N ALA A 851 -10.20 10.18 10.95
CA ALA A 851 -10.55 8.81 10.57
C ALA A 851 -11.11 8.68 9.14
N GLU A 852 -11.55 9.79 8.52
CA GLU A 852 -12.08 9.80 7.14
C GLU A 852 -11.00 10.02 6.08
N ARG A 853 -9.74 10.27 6.50
CA ARG A 853 -8.62 10.48 5.57
C ARG A 853 -8.13 9.14 5.00
N PRO A 854 -7.87 9.04 3.68
CA PRO A 854 -7.47 7.78 3.04
C PRO A 854 -6.09 7.30 3.49
N SER A 855 -5.85 5.98 3.53
CA SER A 855 -4.51 5.42 3.80
C SER A 855 -3.50 5.86 2.74
N PHE A 856 -2.21 5.89 3.08
CA PHE A 856 -1.19 6.25 2.09
C PHE A 856 -1.11 5.26 0.93
N ARG A 857 -1.41 3.98 1.18
CA ARG A 857 -1.58 2.98 0.12
C ARG A 857 -2.67 3.37 -0.89
N THR A 858 -3.82 3.86 -0.39
CA THR A 858 -4.92 4.38 -1.23
C THR A 858 -4.49 5.63 -1.99
N ILE A 859 -3.86 6.58 -1.30
CA ILE A 859 -3.35 7.81 -1.90
C ILE A 859 -2.37 7.51 -3.03
N LEU A 860 -1.41 6.60 -2.81
CA LEU A 860 -0.40 6.23 -3.79
C LEU A 860 -1.03 5.57 -5.02
N ARG A 861 -1.92 4.60 -4.82
CA ARG A 861 -2.66 3.94 -5.92
C ARG A 861 -3.43 4.95 -6.77
N ASP A 862 -4.19 5.83 -6.13
CA ASP A 862 -5.04 6.81 -6.83
C ASP A 862 -4.17 7.85 -7.54
N LEU A 863 -3.11 8.34 -6.90
CA LEU A 863 -2.19 9.29 -7.49
C LEU A 863 -1.45 8.73 -8.72
N THR A 864 -1.03 7.46 -8.70
CA THR A 864 -0.39 6.81 -9.85
C THR A 864 -1.34 6.68 -11.03
N GLN A 865 -2.64 6.45 -10.79
CA GLN A 865 -3.66 6.42 -11.84
C GLN A 865 -3.92 7.80 -12.44
N LEU A 866 -3.85 8.85 -11.63
CA LEU A 866 -4.11 10.23 -12.05
C LEU A 866 -3.00 10.83 -12.92
N GLN A 867 -1.86 10.15 -13.11
CA GLN A 867 -0.77 10.65 -13.95
C GLN A 867 -1.30 10.95 -15.37
N PRO A 868 -1.34 12.24 -15.76
CA PRO A 868 -2.09 12.61 -16.95
C PRO A 868 -1.33 12.20 -18.22
N HIS A 869 -2.04 11.58 -19.16
CA HIS A 869 -1.53 11.29 -20.50
C HIS A 869 -1.30 12.56 -21.35
N ASN A 870 -1.80 13.72 -20.90
CA ASN A 870 -1.73 15.00 -21.62
C ASN A 870 -1.29 16.13 -20.67
N PRO A 871 -0.46 17.08 -21.10
CA PRO A 871 -0.04 18.21 -20.27
C PRO A 871 -1.21 19.19 -20.08
N LEU A 872 -1.95 19.03 -18.99
CA LEU A 872 -2.90 20.03 -18.49
C LEU A 872 -2.14 21.01 -17.59
N ASP A 873 -2.55 22.27 -17.55
CA ASP A 873 -1.96 23.25 -16.63
C ASP A 873 -2.68 23.17 -15.26
N ILE A 874 -1.90 23.00 -14.18
CA ILE A 874 -2.42 22.96 -12.81
C ILE A 874 -2.17 24.31 -12.15
N THR A 875 -3.24 25.07 -11.95
CA THR A 875 -3.22 26.39 -11.31
C THR A 875 -4.20 26.45 -10.15
N SER A 876 -4.05 27.45 -9.27
CA SER A 876 -5.00 27.68 -8.18
C SER A 876 -6.28 28.33 -8.68
N VAL A 877 -7.43 27.88 -8.17
CA VAL A 877 -8.71 28.57 -8.37
C VAL A 877 -8.92 29.52 -7.19
N ASN A 878 -9.02 30.83 -7.48
CA ASN A 878 -8.98 32.01 -6.57
C ASN A 878 -7.59 32.55 -6.19
N PRO A 879 -6.99 33.41 -7.04
CA PRO A 879 -5.78 34.16 -6.73
C PRO A 879 -6.14 35.55 -6.18
N GLU A 880 -6.43 35.68 -4.88
CA GLU A 880 -6.54 37.00 -4.25
C GLU A 880 -5.45 37.21 -3.20
N PHE A 881 -4.16 37.16 -3.56
CA PHE A 881 -3.12 37.69 -2.66
C PHE A 881 -1.98 38.40 -3.41
N PRO A 882 -1.57 39.60 -2.96
CA PRO A 882 -0.46 40.35 -3.53
C PRO A 882 0.90 39.78 -3.12
N VAL A 883 1.94 40.24 -3.82
CA VAL A 883 3.35 39.87 -3.63
C VAL A 883 3.83 40.25 -2.22
N SER A 884 4.58 39.35 -1.58
CA SER A 884 5.10 39.48 -0.20
C SER A 884 5.78 40.83 0.09
N ASP A 885 5.52 41.39 1.28
CA ASP A 885 6.17 42.61 1.79
C ASP A 885 7.72 42.46 1.79
N PRO A 886 8.47 43.34 1.08
CA PRO A 886 9.93 43.26 0.98
C PRO A 886 10.67 43.50 2.31
N THR A 887 9.98 43.95 3.37
CA THR A 887 10.56 44.19 4.69
C THR A 887 10.47 42.98 5.63
N VAL A 888 9.87 41.87 5.18
CA VAL A 888 9.73 40.64 5.96
C VAL A 888 10.80 39.63 5.56
N PHE A 889 11.72 39.33 6.48
CA PHE A 889 12.78 38.35 6.28
C PHE A 889 12.43 37.04 7.00
N GLN A 890 12.73 35.91 6.38
CA GLN A 890 12.51 34.60 7.00
C GLN A 890 13.78 34.06 7.67
N LYS A 891 13.69 33.75 8.97
CA LYS A 891 14.80 33.24 9.80
C LYS A 891 15.50 32.01 9.19
N ARG A 892 14.74 31.12 8.53
CA ARG A 892 15.28 29.92 7.86
C ARG A 892 16.36 30.20 6.82
N TYR A 893 16.35 31.37 6.17
CA TYR A 893 17.32 31.75 5.15
C TYR A 893 18.48 32.59 5.69
N LEU A 894 18.49 32.88 7.00
CA LEU A 894 19.57 33.60 7.66
C LEU A 894 20.70 32.63 8.04
N LYS A 895 21.78 32.68 7.27
CA LYS A 895 23.01 31.91 7.48
C LYS A 895 23.99 32.72 8.33
N LYS A 896 24.23 32.29 9.57
CA LYS A 896 25.10 33.04 10.48
C LYS A 896 26.56 32.91 10.03
N ILE A 897 27.27 34.03 9.94
CA ILE A 897 28.69 34.06 9.56
C ILE A 897 29.56 34.25 10.80
N ARG A 898 29.35 35.34 11.54
CA ARG A 898 30.12 35.66 12.76
C ARG A 898 29.40 36.67 13.64
N ASP A 899 29.79 36.76 14.89
CA ASP A 899 29.32 37.83 15.78
C ASP A 899 30.08 39.13 15.48
N LEU A 900 29.36 40.25 15.44
CA LEU A 900 29.92 41.58 15.18
C LEU A 900 30.16 42.36 16.48
N GLY A 901 29.29 42.20 17.47
CA GLY A 901 29.43 42.86 18.76
C GLY A 901 28.23 42.65 19.68
N GLU A 902 28.35 43.15 20.91
CA GLU A 902 27.32 43.03 21.94
C GLU A 902 27.15 44.39 22.64
N GLY A 903 25.90 44.84 22.77
CA GLY A 903 25.55 46.11 23.40
C GLY A 903 24.60 45.93 24.58
N HIS A 904 24.12 47.06 25.12
CA HIS A 904 23.19 47.11 26.24
C HIS A 904 21.85 46.41 25.93
N PHE A 905 21.34 46.56 24.70
CA PHE A 905 20.01 46.09 24.29
C PHE A 905 20.02 44.72 23.59
N GLY A 906 21.18 44.16 23.25
CA GLY A 906 21.22 42.94 22.45
C GLY A 906 22.58 42.61 21.83
N LYS A 907 22.61 41.49 21.11
CA LYS A 907 23.76 40.99 20.37
C LYS A 907 23.59 41.28 18.88
N VAL A 908 24.64 41.71 18.20
CA VAL A 908 24.66 41.96 16.76
C VAL A 908 25.56 40.93 16.09
N SER A 909 25.04 40.25 15.08
CA SER A 909 25.77 39.25 14.32
C SER A 909 25.60 39.47 12.81
N LEU A 910 26.61 39.09 12.05
CA LEU A 910 26.63 39.13 10.60
C LEU A 910 25.98 37.85 10.06
N TYR A 911 25.00 38.04 9.18
CA TYR A 911 24.32 36.97 8.46
C TYR A 911 24.38 37.20 6.95
N CYS A 912 24.30 36.11 6.19
CA CYS A 912 23.91 36.14 4.79
C CYS A 912 22.44 35.71 4.70
N TYR A 913 21.59 36.54 4.11
CA TYR A 913 20.19 36.23 3.82
C TYR A 913 20.08 35.69 2.39
N ASP A 914 19.86 34.38 2.26
CA ASP A 914 19.94 33.66 0.99
C ASP A 914 18.67 32.82 0.73
N PRO A 915 17.56 33.45 0.27
CA PRO A 915 16.30 32.77 0.02
C PRO A 915 16.32 31.85 -1.20
N THR A 916 17.27 32.04 -2.12
CA THR A 916 17.49 31.22 -3.33
C THR A 916 18.42 30.04 -3.08
N ASN A 917 19.13 30.05 -1.95
CA ASN A 917 20.09 29.03 -1.54
C ASN A 917 21.18 28.75 -2.58
N ASP A 918 21.58 29.77 -3.35
CA ASP A 918 22.63 29.66 -4.38
C ASP A 918 23.93 30.39 -4.01
N GLY A 919 24.03 30.86 -2.76
CA GLY A 919 25.22 31.53 -2.24
C GLY A 919 25.34 33.00 -2.68
N THR A 920 24.36 33.53 -3.41
CA THR A 920 24.33 34.95 -3.84
C THR A 920 23.58 35.87 -2.86
N GLY A 921 23.24 35.35 -1.68
CA GLY A 921 22.47 36.06 -0.67
C GLY A 921 23.08 37.37 -0.17
N GLU A 922 22.23 38.19 0.42
CA GLU A 922 22.59 39.53 0.87
C GLU A 922 23.22 39.53 2.27
N MET A 923 24.31 40.26 2.44
CA MET A 923 24.95 40.44 3.75
C MET A 923 24.16 41.43 4.61
N VAL A 924 23.74 41.00 5.79
CA VAL A 924 22.92 41.78 6.71
C VAL A 924 23.42 41.71 8.15
N ALA A 925 23.27 42.81 8.89
CA ALA A 925 23.51 42.84 10.32
C ALA A 925 22.19 42.55 11.05
N VAL A 926 22.16 41.49 11.86
CA VAL A 926 20.97 41.11 12.63
C VAL A 926 21.22 41.41 14.10
N LYS A 927 20.32 42.19 14.71
CA LYS A 927 20.34 42.52 16.13
C LYS A 927 19.25 41.74 16.86
N SER A 928 19.66 40.93 17.84
CA SER A 928 18.79 40.08 18.66
C SER A 928 18.83 40.49 20.13
N LEU A 929 17.70 40.37 20.82
CA LEU A 929 17.59 40.65 22.24
C LEU A 929 18.23 39.53 23.07
N LYS A 930 18.75 39.84 24.27
CA LYS A 930 19.27 38.82 25.20
C LYS A 930 18.11 38.04 25.85
N SER A 931 18.30 36.74 26.12
CA SER A 931 17.29 35.91 26.81
C SER A 931 17.05 36.36 28.26
N GLY A 932 15.80 36.31 28.72
CA GLY A 932 15.41 36.67 30.11
C GLY A 932 15.02 38.14 30.38
N CYS A 933 14.64 38.92 29.36
CA CYS A 933 14.38 40.36 29.50
C CYS A 933 13.01 40.73 30.12
N SER A 934 12.97 41.86 30.82
CA SER A 934 11.76 42.45 31.41
C SER A 934 10.81 43.07 30.36
N GLN A 935 9.52 43.18 30.68
CA GLN A 935 8.48 43.76 29.80
C GLN A 935 8.80 45.20 29.33
N GLN A 936 9.58 45.95 30.12
CA GLN A 936 10.03 47.31 29.79
C GLN A 936 11.04 47.33 28.64
N LEU A 937 11.99 46.38 28.62
CA LEU A 937 12.99 46.24 27.55
C LEU A 937 12.34 45.86 26.22
N LEU A 938 11.30 45.01 26.24
CA LEU A 938 10.50 44.66 25.06
C LEU A 938 9.77 45.87 24.47
N THR A 939 9.23 46.76 25.32
CA THR A 939 8.54 47.97 24.87
C THR A 939 9.53 48.96 24.25
N SER A 940 10.71 49.12 24.88
CA SER A 940 11.81 49.94 24.33
C SER A 940 12.30 49.41 22.98
N TRP A 941 12.41 48.09 22.85
CA TRP A 941 12.82 47.42 21.62
C TRP A 941 11.83 47.62 20.47
N LYS A 942 10.52 47.49 20.74
CA LYS A 942 9.48 47.79 19.74
C LYS A 942 9.52 49.25 19.30
N LYS A 943 9.70 50.18 20.24
CA LYS A 943 9.88 51.61 19.92
C LYS A 943 11.12 51.83 19.04
N GLU A 944 12.24 51.17 19.32
CA GLU A 944 13.46 51.26 18.51
C GLU A 944 13.21 50.80 17.07
N ILE A 945 12.51 49.68 16.87
CA ILE A 945 12.14 49.19 15.54
C ILE A 945 11.23 50.20 14.80
N GLU A 946 10.21 50.72 15.47
CA GLU A 946 9.28 51.69 14.86
C GLU A 946 9.97 53.01 14.48
N ILE A 947 10.93 53.48 15.29
CA ILE A 947 11.76 54.64 14.96
C ILE A 947 12.61 54.32 13.72
N LEU A 948 13.35 53.21 13.72
CA LEU A 948 14.25 52.84 12.62
C LEU A 948 13.52 52.65 11.29
N LYS A 949 12.27 52.16 11.29
CA LYS A 949 11.41 52.07 10.09
C LYS A 949 11.18 53.42 9.41
N THR A 950 11.21 54.51 10.16
CA THR A 950 10.95 55.87 9.65
C THR A 950 12.21 56.62 9.22
N LEU A 951 13.40 56.09 9.54
CA LEU A 951 14.67 56.77 9.28
C LEU A 951 15.28 56.32 7.95
N TYR A 952 15.40 57.26 7.01
CA TYR A 952 16.06 57.05 5.72
C TYR A 952 17.07 58.17 5.46
N HIS A 953 18.36 57.87 5.54
CA HIS A 953 19.46 58.80 5.25
C HIS A 953 20.72 58.03 4.84
N GLU A 954 21.58 58.61 3.99
CA GLU A 954 22.81 57.96 3.48
C GLU A 954 23.82 57.62 4.60
N ASN A 955 23.88 58.45 5.65
CA ASN A 955 24.78 58.26 6.79
C ASN A 955 24.12 57.59 8.02
N ILE A 956 22.90 57.05 7.90
CA ILE A 956 22.25 56.24 8.95
C ILE A 956 22.21 54.78 8.46
N VAL A 957 22.59 53.85 9.34
CA VAL A 957 22.48 52.41 9.05
C VAL A 957 21.03 52.06 8.72
N LYS A 958 20.80 51.67 7.46
CA LYS A 958 19.48 51.43 6.89
C LYS A 958 18.76 50.26 7.56
N TYR A 959 17.52 50.51 7.98
CA TYR A 959 16.56 49.46 8.30
C TYR A 959 16.20 48.71 7.01
N LYS A 960 16.42 47.39 7.00
CA LYS A 960 16.02 46.53 5.88
C LYS A 960 14.71 45.82 6.14
N GLY A 961 14.46 45.48 7.40
CA GLY A 961 13.30 44.71 7.76
C GLY A 961 13.41 44.12 9.15
N CYS A 962 12.53 43.17 9.41
CA CYS A 962 12.62 42.35 10.60
C CYS A 962 12.31 40.90 10.30
N CYS A 963 12.84 40.00 11.13
CA CYS A 963 12.39 38.63 11.18
C CYS A 963 11.86 38.32 12.57
N SER A 964 10.64 37.81 12.65
CA SER A 964 10.10 37.23 13.87
C SER A 964 10.30 35.72 13.82
N GLU A 965 10.62 35.11 14.96
CA GLU A 965 10.53 33.66 15.07
C GLU A 965 9.08 33.22 15.18
N GLN A 966 8.75 32.11 14.53
CA GLN A 966 7.41 31.55 14.47
C GLN A 966 6.96 31.19 15.89
N GLY A 967 6.13 32.03 16.52
CA GLY A 967 5.68 31.85 17.91
C GLY A 967 6.46 32.61 18.99
N GLU A 968 7.57 33.28 18.65
CA GLU A 968 8.21 34.21 19.59
C GLU A 968 7.57 35.61 19.52
N LYS A 969 7.39 36.24 20.68
CA LYS A 969 7.01 37.66 20.78
C LYS A 969 8.18 38.61 20.44
N MET A 970 9.37 38.08 20.19
CA MET A 970 10.59 38.86 19.94
C MET A 970 10.90 38.94 18.45
N VAL A 971 11.05 40.18 17.98
CA VAL A 971 11.36 40.51 16.59
C VAL A 971 12.86 40.79 16.50
N GLN A 972 13.59 40.05 15.66
CA GLN A 972 14.97 40.37 15.32
C GLN A 972 15.00 41.48 14.27
N LEU A 973 15.83 42.48 14.53
CA LEU A 973 15.98 43.66 13.68
C LEU A 973 17.04 43.38 12.61
N ILE A 974 16.72 43.65 11.34
CA ILE A 974 17.63 43.42 10.21
C ILE A 974 18.00 44.76 9.60
N MET A 975 19.31 44.95 9.50
CA MET A 975 19.94 46.19 9.07
C MET A 975 20.94 45.90 7.95
N GLU A 976 21.31 46.94 7.22
CA GLU A 976 22.45 46.83 6.31
C GLU A 976 23.74 46.49 7.07
N TYR A 977 24.59 45.68 6.42
CA TYR A 977 25.91 45.39 6.94
C TYR A 977 26.91 46.44 6.45
N VAL A 978 27.59 47.10 7.40
CA VAL A 978 28.68 48.05 7.12
C VAL A 978 30.03 47.35 7.33
N PRO A 979 30.83 47.09 6.27
CA PRO A 979 31.99 46.18 6.33
C PRO A 979 33.11 46.59 7.30
N LEU A 980 33.35 47.90 7.46
CA LEU A 980 34.46 48.44 8.24
C LEU A 980 34.15 48.60 9.73
N GLY A 981 32.93 48.26 10.17
CA GLY A 981 32.54 48.30 11.57
C GLY A 981 32.44 49.72 12.14
N SER A 982 32.58 49.85 13.46
CA SER A 982 32.41 51.13 14.16
C SER A 982 33.65 52.02 14.04
N LEU A 983 33.47 53.35 14.00
CA LEU A 983 34.59 54.31 14.04
C LEU A 983 35.52 54.11 15.24
N ARG A 984 34.96 53.69 16.39
CA ARG A 984 35.74 53.35 17.60
C ARG A 984 36.78 52.27 17.33
N ASP A 985 36.43 51.27 16.52
CA ASP A 985 37.32 50.15 16.22
C ASP A 985 38.18 50.42 14.97
N TYR A 986 37.73 51.33 14.09
CA TYR A 986 38.40 51.72 12.85
C TYR A 986 39.57 52.68 13.08
N LEU A 987 39.35 53.78 13.82
CA LEU A 987 40.33 54.86 14.00
C LEU A 987 41.66 54.40 14.63
N PRO A 988 41.69 53.52 15.65
CA PRO A 988 42.96 53.07 16.23
C PRO A 988 43.78 52.18 15.29
N LYS A 989 43.14 51.56 14.29
CA LYS A 989 43.76 50.58 13.37
C LYS A 989 44.20 51.20 12.05
N HIS A 990 43.82 52.45 11.79
CA HIS A 990 44.07 53.12 10.53
C HIS A 990 44.63 54.52 10.79
N SER A 991 45.70 54.89 10.10
CA SER A 991 46.21 56.27 10.13
C SER A 991 45.31 57.15 9.27
N VAL A 992 44.46 57.96 9.91
CA VAL A 992 43.47 58.80 9.24
C VAL A 992 43.92 60.27 9.29
N SER A 993 43.99 60.94 8.14
CA SER A 993 44.35 62.37 8.05
C SER A 993 43.29 63.26 8.71
N LEU A 994 43.68 64.46 9.16
CA LEU A 994 42.74 65.46 9.69
C LEU A 994 41.57 65.77 8.74
N ALA A 995 41.82 65.81 7.42
CA ALA A 995 40.77 66.04 6.41
C ALA A 995 39.67 64.96 6.45
N HIS A 996 40.07 63.69 6.60
CA HIS A 996 39.11 62.58 6.71
C HIS A 996 38.38 62.58 8.06
N ILE A 997 39.02 63.01 9.15
CA ILE A 997 38.36 63.17 10.46
C ILE A 997 37.29 64.26 10.39
N LEU A 998 37.60 65.39 9.74
CA LEU A 998 36.64 66.47 9.51
C LEU A 998 35.49 66.02 8.61
N LEU A 999 35.77 65.18 7.60
CA LEU A 999 34.74 64.58 6.76
C LEU A 999 33.80 63.68 7.57
N PHE A 1000 34.31 62.83 8.48
CA PHE A 1000 33.47 62.03 9.36
C PHE A 1000 32.60 62.91 10.27
N ALA A 1001 33.18 63.99 10.83
CA ALA A 1001 32.42 64.93 11.64
C ALA A 1001 31.32 65.63 10.82
N GLN A 1002 31.61 66.02 9.58
CA GLN A 1002 30.64 66.58 8.65
C GLN A 1002 29.49 65.60 8.36
N GLN A 1003 29.80 64.35 8.00
CA GLN A 1003 28.80 63.30 7.74
C GLN A 1003 27.90 63.03 8.96
N ILE A 1004 28.46 63.10 10.18
CA ILE A 1004 27.68 62.99 11.42
C ILE A 1004 26.74 64.19 11.59
N CYS A 1005 27.19 65.41 11.27
CA CYS A 1005 26.38 66.63 11.35
C CYS A 1005 25.31 66.74 10.24
N GLU A 1006 25.54 66.12 9.08
CA GLU A 1006 24.56 66.05 7.98
C GLU A 1006 23.31 65.25 8.37
N VAL A 1007 23.44 64.36 9.36
CA VAL A 1007 22.31 63.71 10.03
C VAL A 1007 21.62 64.69 10.99
N ASN A 1008 20.83 65.65 10.49
CA ASN A 1008 20.10 66.66 11.30
C ASN A 1008 18.56 66.58 11.10
N PRO A 1009 17.74 66.93 12.11
CA PRO A 1009 16.46 66.31 12.51
C PRO A 1009 15.21 66.69 11.69
N SER A 1010 15.35 67.18 10.46
CA SER A 1010 14.20 67.53 9.62
C SER A 1010 13.52 66.32 8.96
N ALA A 1011 14.09 65.12 9.08
CA ALA A 1011 13.44 63.86 8.70
C ALA A 1011 12.60 63.23 9.83
N VAL A 1012 12.61 63.81 11.04
CA VAL A 1012 11.75 63.42 12.17
C VAL A 1012 10.61 64.42 12.27
N ASP A 1013 9.73 64.42 11.27
CA ASP A 1013 8.53 65.26 11.29
C ASP A 1013 7.59 64.82 12.42
N ALA A 1014 7.58 65.60 13.49
CA ALA A 1014 6.42 66.02 14.28
C ALA A 1014 5.29 65.01 14.55
N LYS A 1015 5.59 63.77 14.98
CA LYS A 1015 4.57 62.84 15.52
C LYS A 1015 4.86 62.17 16.85
N PHE A 1016 5.97 62.51 17.53
CA PHE A 1016 6.34 61.92 18.82
C PHE A 1016 6.80 62.95 19.86
N MET A 1017 6.05 64.06 20.00
CA MET A 1017 5.94 64.76 21.29
C MET A 1017 4.68 64.32 22.01
#